data_AF-A0A813YVZ0-F1
#
_entry.id   AF-A0A813YVZ0-F1
#
_cell.length_a   1.000
_cell.length_b   1.000
_cell.length_c   1.000
_cell.angle_alpha   90.00
_cell.angle_beta   90.00
_cell.angle_gamma   90.00
#
_symmetry.space_group_name_H-M   'P 1'
#
loop_
_entity.id
_entity.type
_entity.pdbx_description
1 polymer ?
#
loop_
_entity_poly.entity_id
_entity_poly.type
_entity_poly.pdbx_seq_one_letter_code
_entity_poly.pdbx_strand_id
1 'polypeptide(L)'
;MMNCLIPFQVLNTATINEEHKSSKFIEQVKRSHPDNFFKIMAKKTAFRDIKIQERQQIQWFIASERLQITVHVTFTPDDNHGKMKVLSLGDTLSVERHTIEGEFETLSSGMLTIEVNNEKGQVDRVVWFRVKQASLSKSHLFEGIFNMIYSSSCGENDRIVTGKDLATVLERVFQFIDSLLNGRMKLKDMVDLKAIFCNKNINVRDEVKKLFSYRLIANDNNQQEPVKNTEVTEQEIEQVCEWLQIYQYYSYINIIVTCVQQFNIISNENADETINSIIQLSDENCSLKEISERYRNLKQQFRKLTSQHLQLIKTASECLNVIQMMKKAELYTTHGRRRFQELRDNLTTQFQLQERNNMILNSWIIIYGLCEPFTMKAKTLEDFVDSVAKLPYFEDTPTTHMQIVNDNIQLVNMWLSAEDANVLDNALITMEHLYRSGVVHIQLRRLINEESKFEIEYSINKTQTLIKEDPENLIDENDGFQQPKEPEKIKFIMATSEVDDHKLQLTFCNVDLSEAMKSKRILLNEQLKLLNTVNNIYSTMIQLEMAGHPDYQLKEETLQLSDRAGEISRILSGMKDNENEEINILKRLVEKQTDQLRLIHQQMVINYKLWLEHLEEYRKLTRLLQLFSNRQVMILIILLTKSREDNRTKSNFLKKLHFKSDKNFNDNRELELTIESLRHYLRSLRLFTCDLSAENIQRLYVKHQIPNRSNSESCLKKLSAFLKELLHDGDELFIERTTVNDNQQYLVTLTHKDQLAEPNPLDHDLDMETFSILVNILSHRLPASFQILWCSHATQDDIHLFFIRIQTFYHLTFVIMDMDKMHHRLREILFNEQDILTKSDRPHGEVYYFSRELTSRKGLRPYHITPQIRNSVVANKKLNELFQSNNLIKPRLRVICGKAGIGKTHRINTQYKTPQTLSMSINDRLHLTTLINTLLSFDSTKNDEEPKVYFNISIHAPFIELNRTFFSLFVCGALSDTDSGLAFSLPNDHPWTFFIEIPHTDKYNRNISDNFIQILPLLSLLNSNSFEEVTENNHKLHIGKQEELVARFLKAYIDGTINRLYVETTAEKDTGLQFAPLNNEEECRRQINDFFVPTCSIFYRLWILPFQR
;
A
#
# COMPACT_ATOMS: atom_id res chain seq x y z
N MET A 1 -54.35 -20.64 -11.68
CA MET A 1 -53.31 -19.93 -10.89
C MET A 1 -51.99 -20.69 -11.10
N MET A 2 -51.15 -20.18 -12.02
CA MET A 2 -49.92 -20.69 -12.66
C MET A 2 -49.28 -22.03 -12.21
N ASN A 3 -48.77 -22.84 -13.15
CA ASN A 3 -47.88 -23.98 -12.88
C ASN A 3 -46.59 -23.61 -12.11
N CYS A 4 -46.26 -22.32 -12.00
CA CYS A 4 -45.24 -21.78 -11.09
C CYS A 4 -45.61 -21.89 -9.59
N LEU A 5 -46.83 -22.33 -9.27
CA LEU A 5 -47.33 -22.58 -7.92
C LEU A 5 -47.55 -24.07 -7.64
N ILE A 6 -47.25 -24.98 -8.57
CA ILE A 6 -47.24 -26.41 -8.26
C ILE A 6 -45.87 -26.70 -7.65
N PRO A 7 -45.76 -26.85 -6.31
CA PRO A 7 -44.46 -27.01 -5.64
C PRO A 7 -43.74 -28.29 -6.07
N PHE A 8 -44.48 -29.25 -6.65
CA PHE A 8 -43.99 -30.56 -7.04
C PHE A 8 -44.89 -31.21 -8.11
N GLN A 9 -44.28 -31.66 -9.21
CA GLN A 9 -44.96 -32.39 -10.28
C GLN A 9 -44.14 -33.62 -10.69
N VAL A 10 -44.77 -34.80 -10.74
CA VAL A 10 -44.11 -36.00 -11.31
C VAL A 10 -44.29 -35.95 -12.82
N LEU A 11 -43.20 -35.90 -13.58
CA LEU A 11 -43.22 -35.89 -15.04
C LEU A 11 -43.26 -37.31 -15.60
N ASN A 12 -42.45 -38.20 -15.02
CA ASN A 12 -42.43 -39.61 -15.36
C ASN A 12 -42.40 -40.43 -14.07
N THR A 13 -43.46 -41.19 -13.82
CA THR A 13 -43.47 -42.19 -12.75
C THR A 13 -42.43 -43.26 -13.01
N ALA A 14 -41.88 -43.89 -11.97
CA ALA A 14 -40.81 -44.89 -12.11
C ALA A 14 -41.10 -45.95 -13.20
N THR A 15 -40.39 -45.87 -14.33
CA THR A 15 -40.48 -46.80 -15.45
C THR A 15 -39.30 -47.77 -15.46
N ILE A 16 -39.57 -49.04 -15.78
CA ILE A 16 -38.55 -50.09 -15.92
C ILE A 16 -38.09 -50.11 -17.38
N ASN A 17 -36.80 -49.84 -17.61
CA ASN A 17 -36.16 -49.92 -18.93
C ASN A 17 -35.47 -51.27 -19.15
N GLU A 18 -35.49 -51.77 -20.40
CA GLU A 18 -34.98 -53.08 -20.83
C GLU A 18 -33.57 -53.46 -20.35
N GLU A 19 -33.35 -54.76 -20.18
CA GLU A 19 -32.14 -55.40 -19.62
C GLU A 19 -30.81 -54.99 -20.30
N HIS A 20 -30.78 -54.82 -21.62
CA HIS A 20 -29.57 -54.43 -22.35
C HIS A 20 -29.05 -53.02 -22.03
N LYS A 21 -29.87 -52.15 -21.41
CA LYS A 21 -29.47 -50.80 -20.99
C LYS A 21 -28.77 -50.78 -19.62
N SER A 22 -29.01 -51.78 -18.76
CA SER A 22 -28.49 -51.80 -17.37
C SER A 22 -26.97 -51.96 -17.29
N SER A 23 -26.38 -52.93 -18.01
CA SER A 23 -24.93 -53.12 -18.01
C SER A 23 -24.18 -51.91 -18.60
N LYS A 24 -24.70 -51.33 -19.69
CA LYS A 24 -24.14 -50.12 -20.31
C LYS A 24 -24.22 -48.92 -19.36
N PHE A 25 -25.33 -48.76 -18.65
CA PHE A 25 -25.51 -47.71 -17.64
C PHE A 25 -24.49 -47.86 -16.50
N ILE A 26 -24.35 -49.07 -15.94
CA ILE A 26 -23.40 -49.34 -14.85
C ILE A 26 -21.96 -49.05 -15.29
N GLU A 27 -21.55 -49.48 -16.49
CA GLU A 27 -20.22 -49.15 -17.03
C GLU A 27 -20.03 -47.63 -17.21
N GLN A 28 -21.05 -46.93 -17.69
CA GLN A 28 -21.00 -45.48 -17.85
C GLN A 28 -20.87 -44.76 -16.50
N VAL A 29 -21.63 -45.18 -15.48
CA VAL A 29 -21.54 -44.58 -14.13
C VAL A 29 -20.18 -44.88 -13.51
N LYS A 30 -19.66 -46.11 -13.60
CA LYS A 30 -18.29 -46.45 -13.15
C LYS A 30 -17.21 -45.55 -13.73
N ARG A 31 -17.34 -45.18 -15.01
CA ARG A 31 -16.38 -44.30 -15.70
C ARG A 31 -16.53 -42.84 -15.31
N SER A 32 -17.77 -42.35 -15.21
CA SER A 32 -18.04 -40.90 -15.08
C SER A 32 -18.25 -40.44 -13.64
N HIS A 33 -18.71 -41.32 -12.75
CA HIS A 33 -19.05 -41.02 -11.37
C HIS A 33 -18.76 -42.26 -10.49
N PRO A 34 -17.47 -42.57 -10.24
CA PRO A 34 -17.07 -43.82 -9.57
C PRO A 34 -17.63 -43.96 -8.15
N ASP A 35 -18.00 -42.86 -7.49
CA ASP A 35 -18.53 -42.83 -6.13
C ASP A 35 -20.07 -42.95 -6.05
N ASN A 36 -20.77 -42.98 -7.19
CA ASN A 36 -22.24 -43.07 -7.22
C ASN A 36 -22.74 -44.51 -7.11
N PHE A 37 -22.30 -45.19 -6.05
CA PHE A 37 -22.80 -46.50 -5.65
C PHE A 37 -22.91 -46.62 -4.14
N PHE A 38 -23.64 -47.62 -3.68
CA PHE A 38 -23.55 -48.08 -2.30
C PHE A 38 -23.70 -49.59 -2.22
N LYS A 39 -23.01 -50.17 -1.23
CA LYS A 39 -23.05 -51.61 -0.94
C LYS A 39 -24.16 -51.87 0.07
N ILE A 40 -24.96 -52.88 -0.22
CA ILE A 40 -26.07 -53.32 0.62
C ILE A 40 -25.77 -54.74 1.05
N MET A 41 -25.69 -54.94 2.36
CA MET A 41 -25.44 -56.28 2.91
C MET A 41 -26.64 -57.19 2.65
N ALA A 42 -26.41 -58.50 2.61
CA ALA A 42 -27.48 -59.50 2.60
C ALA A 42 -28.48 -59.26 3.76
N LYS A 43 -29.78 -59.37 3.47
CA LYS A 43 -30.88 -59.19 4.44
C LYS A 43 -30.95 -57.83 5.14
N LYS A 44 -30.41 -56.77 4.54
CA LYS A 44 -30.48 -55.41 5.08
C LYS A 44 -31.15 -54.43 4.12
N THR A 45 -31.64 -53.35 4.68
CA THR A 45 -32.07 -52.15 3.96
C THR A 45 -30.96 -51.12 4.03
N ALA A 46 -30.73 -50.40 2.93
CA ALA A 46 -29.81 -49.28 2.86
C ALA A 46 -30.52 -48.06 2.29
N PHE A 47 -30.09 -46.88 2.74
CA PHE A 47 -30.62 -45.60 2.31
C PHE A 47 -29.50 -44.76 1.69
N ARG A 48 -29.85 -44.01 0.65
CA ARG A 48 -29.00 -42.97 0.10
C ARG A 48 -29.80 -41.69 -0.05
N ASP A 49 -29.42 -40.70 0.72
CA ASP A 49 -30.02 -39.37 0.70
C ASP A 49 -29.23 -38.47 -0.24
N ILE A 50 -29.95 -37.77 -1.12
CA ILE A 50 -29.40 -36.88 -2.13
C ILE A 50 -30.10 -35.54 -2.02
N LYS A 51 -29.36 -34.51 -1.64
CA LYS A 51 -29.90 -33.15 -1.51
C LYS A 51 -30.27 -32.60 -2.89
N ILE A 52 -31.50 -32.12 -3.00
CA ILE A 52 -32.06 -31.48 -4.19
C ILE A 52 -32.22 -29.99 -3.87
N GLN A 53 -31.69 -29.14 -4.74
CA GLN A 53 -31.85 -27.70 -4.62
C GLN A 53 -33.26 -27.26 -5.08
N GLU A 54 -33.66 -26.04 -4.72
CA GLU A 54 -34.91 -25.49 -5.22
C GLU A 54 -34.97 -25.42 -6.75
N ARG A 55 -36.19 -25.50 -7.29
CA ARG A 55 -36.47 -25.31 -8.72
C ARG A 55 -35.64 -26.21 -9.63
N GLN A 56 -35.72 -27.52 -9.42
CA GLN A 56 -35.01 -28.52 -10.21
C GLN A 56 -35.99 -29.48 -10.91
N GLN A 57 -35.66 -29.83 -12.14
CA GLN A 57 -36.12 -31.02 -12.84
C GLN A 57 -35.10 -32.13 -12.56
N ILE A 58 -35.57 -33.19 -11.92
CA ILE A 58 -34.75 -34.29 -11.43
C ILE A 58 -35.06 -35.53 -12.24
N GLN A 59 -34.06 -36.02 -12.96
CA GLN A 59 -34.08 -37.35 -13.56
C GLN A 59 -33.18 -38.27 -12.73
N TRP A 60 -33.73 -39.37 -12.24
CA TRP A 60 -32.97 -40.34 -11.44
C TRP A 60 -32.99 -41.71 -12.11
N PHE A 61 -31.87 -42.43 -12.00
CA PHE A 61 -31.63 -43.73 -12.60
C PHE A 61 -31.01 -44.65 -11.55
N ILE A 62 -31.49 -45.89 -11.44
CA ILE A 62 -31.02 -46.88 -10.46
C ILE A 62 -30.88 -48.23 -11.15
N ALA A 63 -29.73 -48.88 -10.96
CA ALA A 63 -29.45 -50.23 -11.46
C ALA A 63 -28.66 -51.04 -10.43
N SER A 64 -28.82 -52.36 -10.44
CA SER A 64 -28.08 -53.30 -9.61
C SER A 64 -27.31 -54.30 -10.48
N GLU A 65 -26.09 -54.65 -10.07
CA GLU A 65 -25.28 -55.64 -10.78
C GLU A 65 -25.84 -57.07 -10.69
N ARG A 66 -26.71 -57.37 -9.71
CA ARG A 66 -27.25 -58.73 -9.46
C ARG A 66 -28.71 -58.71 -9.00
N LEU A 67 -29.44 -59.81 -9.23
CA LEU A 67 -30.91 -59.95 -9.17
C LEU A 67 -31.58 -59.73 -7.79
N GLN A 68 -32.83 -59.23 -7.86
CA GLN A 68 -33.87 -59.01 -6.82
C GLN A 68 -33.49 -58.11 -5.64
N ILE A 69 -33.63 -56.80 -5.85
CA ILE A 69 -33.75 -55.81 -4.79
C ILE A 69 -35.07 -55.05 -4.97
N THR A 70 -35.67 -54.64 -3.86
CA THR A 70 -36.82 -53.75 -3.86
C THR A 70 -36.32 -52.33 -3.66
N VAL A 71 -36.74 -51.40 -4.52
CA VAL A 71 -36.32 -49.99 -4.46
C VAL A 71 -37.54 -49.10 -4.21
N HIS A 72 -37.43 -48.23 -3.21
CA HIS A 72 -38.36 -47.16 -2.92
C HIS A 72 -37.65 -45.82 -3.08
N VAL A 73 -38.25 -44.92 -3.85
CA VAL A 73 -37.70 -43.57 -4.06
C VAL A 73 -38.72 -42.57 -3.57
N THR A 74 -38.28 -41.70 -2.66
CA THR A 74 -39.12 -40.67 -2.06
C THR A 74 -38.45 -39.31 -2.13
N PHE A 75 -39.25 -38.25 -2.24
CA PHE A 75 -38.78 -36.88 -2.14
C PHE A 75 -39.48 -36.18 -0.97
N THR A 76 -38.69 -35.63 -0.06
CA THR A 76 -39.16 -34.90 1.11
C THR A 76 -38.69 -33.46 1.00
N PRO A 77 -39.57 -32.48 0.76
CA PRO A 77 -39.16 -31.08 0.70
C PRO A 77 -38.79 -30.54 2.09
N ASP A 78 -37.89 -29.56 2.14
CA ASP A 78 -37.32 -28.99 3.38
C ASP A 78 -38.33 -28.11 4.15
N ASP A 79 -39.46 -27.76 3.53
CA ASP A 79 -40.49 -26.97 4.17
C ASP A 79 -41.24 -27.81 5.23
N ASN A 80 -41.37 -27.29 6.46
CA ASN A 80 -42.00 -27.99 7.60
C ASN A 80 -43.46 -28.43 7.35
N HIS A 81 -44.05 -28.06 6.21
CA HIS A 81 -45.41 -28.39 5.80
C HIS A 81 -45.46 -29.37 4.61
N GLY A 82 -44.31 -29.73 4.04
CA GLY A 82 -44.18 -30.64 2.92
C GLY A 82 -44.51 -32.09 3.26
N LYS A 83 -45.58 -32.64 2.67
CA LYS A 83 -45.83 -34.09 2.73
C LYS A 83 -44.84 -34.83 1.82
N MET A 84 -44.16 -35.84 2.36
CA MET A 84 -43.31 -36.78 1.61
C MET A 84 -44.02 -37.27 0.34
N LYS A 85 -43.32 -37.18 -0.79
CA LYS A 85 -43.83 -37.58 -2.11
C LYS A 85 -43.18 -38.89 -2.51
N VAL A 86 -43.99 -39.94 -2.68
CA VAL A 86 -43.52 -41.24 -3.17
C VAL A 86 -43.40 -41.17 -4.70
N LEU A 87 -42.20 -41.43 -5.22
CA LEU A 87 -41.85 -41.37 -6.65
C LEU A 87 -41.88 -42.76 -7.31
N SER A 88 -41.77 -43.82 -6.52
CA SER A 88 -41.89 -45.22 -6.96
C SER A 88 -43.37 -45.66 -7.04
N LEU A 89 -43.73 -46.54 -7.99
CA LEU A 89 -45.06 -47.17 -8.02
C LEU A 89 -45.32 -47.94 -6.72
N GLY A 90 -46.57 -47.91 -6.25
CA GLY A 90 -47.02 -48.40 -4.94
C GLY A 90 -46.90 -49.90 -4.68
N ASP A 91 -46.32 -50.68 -5.59
CA ASP A 91 -45.96 -52.08 -5.39
C ASP A 91 -44.48 -52.28 -5.72
N THR A 92 -43.75 -52.93 -4.81
CA THR A 92 -42.31 -53.19 -4.85
C THR A 92 -41.78 -53.55 -6.24
N LEU A 93 -41.05 -52.63 -6.90
CA LEU A 93 -40.41 -52.90 -8.19
C LEU A 93 -39.16 -53.76 -7.97
N SER A 94 -39.14 -54.95 -8.58
CA SER A 94 -37.97 -55.83 -8.55
C SER A 94 -36.97 -55.41 -9.62
N VAL A 95 -35.78 -54.96 -9.23
CA VAL A 95 -34.68 -54.64 -10.17
C VAL A 95 -33.98 -55.91 -10.60
N GLU A 96 -34.66 -56.76 -11.38
CA GLU A 96 -34.01 -57.91 -12.01
C GLU A 96 -33.44 -57.50 -13.36
N ARG A 97 -32.15 -57.15 -13.45
CA ARG A 97 -31.46 -56.79 -14.71
C ARG A 97 -31.95 -55.52 -15.43
N HIS A 98 -32.94 -54.81 -14.89
CA HIS A 98 -33.46 -53.58 -15.49
C HIS A 98 -32.84 -52.31 -14.87
N THR A 99 -32.97 -51.18 -15.56
CA THR A 99 -32.72 -49.85 -14.98
C THR A 99 -34.08 -49.25 -14.61
N ILE A 100 -34.25 -48.81 -13.37
CA ILE A 100 -35.41 -47.99 -12.98
C ILE A 100 -35.03 -46.54 -13.21
N GLU A 101 -35.88 -45.81 -13.91
CA GLU A 101 -35.76 -44.37 -14.03
C GLU A 101 -37.08 -43.66 -13.73
N GLY A 102 -36.98 -42.45 -13.19
CA GLY A 102 -38.13 -41.60 -12.96
C GLY A 102 -37.74 -40.13 -13.07
N GLU A 103 -38.75 -39.28 -13.20
CA GLU A 103 -38.57 -37.87 -13.43
C GLU A 103 -39.61 -37.03 -12.70
N PHE A 104 -39.16 -35.98 -12.01
CA PHE A 104 -40.05 -35.04 -11.35
C PHE A 104 -39.49 -33.62 -11.38
N GLU A 105 -40.36 -32.64 -11.20
CA GLU A 105 -40.05 -31.24 -11.02
C GLU A 105 -40.39 -30.83 -9.59
N THR A 106 -39.55 -30.01 -8.96
CA THR A 106 -39.86 -29.40 -7.67
C THR A 106 -39.41 -27.95 -7.63
N LEU A 107 -40.22 -27.10 -6.99
CA LEU A 107 -39.89 -25.70 -6.74
C LEU A 107 -39.20 -25.48 -5.38
N SER A 108 -39.21 -26.49 -4.51
CA SER A 108 -38.65 -26.41 -3.15
C SER A 108 -37.35 -27.21 -3.07
N SER A 109 -36.43 -26.83 -2.18
CA SER A 109 -35.32 -27.71 -1.82
C SER A 109 -35.85 -28.91 -1.02
N GLY A 110 -35.10 -29.99 -1.00
CA GLY A 110 -35.49 -31.19 -0.27
C GLY A 110 -34.48 -32.31 -0.35
N MET A 111 -34.87 -33.48 0.17
CA MET A 111 -34.08 -34.70 0.13
C MET A 111 -34.74 -35.74 -0.76
N LEU A 112 -34.02 -36.21 -1.77
CA LEU A 112 -34.35 -37.41 -2.53
C LEU A 112 -33.73 -38.61 -1.80
N THR A 113 -34.57 -39.47 -1.23
CA THR A 113 -34.15 -40.67 -0.51
C THR A 113 -34.38 -41.89 -1.39
N ILE A 114 -33.28 -42.60 -1.71
CA ILE A 114 -33.29 -43.90 -2.36
C ILE A 114 -33.16 -44.96 -1.26
N GLU A 115 -34.25 -45.65 -0.99
CA GLU A 115 -34.30 -46.81 -0.09
C GLU A 115 -34.22 -48.08 -0.91
N VAL A 116 -33.31 -48.98 -0.53
CA VAL A 116 -33.16 -50.28 -1.18
C VAL A 116 -33.20 -51.38 -0.14
N ASN A 117 -34.18 -52.26 -0.27
CA ASN A 117 -34.39 -53.42 0.59
C ASN A 117 -33.83 -54.70 -0.09
N ASN A 118 -32.86 -55.34 0.57
CA ASN A 118 -32.23 -56.61 0.18
C ASN A 118 -32.60 -57.78 1.12
N GLU A 119 -33.77 -57.75 1.76
CA GLU A 119 -34.26 -58.77 2.71
C GLU A 119 -34.32 -60.19 2.11
N LYS A 120 -34.64 -60.29 0.83
CA LYS A 120 -34.69 -61.57 0.09
C LYS A 120 -33.32 -62.02 -0.45
N GLY A 121 -32.31 -61.15 -0.44
CA GLY A 121 -30.99 -61.43 -0.99
C GLY A 121 -30.08 -62.17 0.00
N GLN A 122 -29.46 -63.26 -0.47
CA GLN A 122 -28.49 -64.04 0.33
C GLN A 122 -27.05 -63.53 0.24
N VAL A 123 -26.77 -62.53 -0.61
CA VAL A 123 -25.43 -61.96 -0.81
C VAL A 123 -25.48 -60.44 -0.89
N ASP A 124 -24.35 -59.81 -0.61
CA ASP A 124 -24.18 -58.38 -0.73
C ASP A 124 -24.40 -57.91 -2.18
N ARG A 125 -25.00 -56.72 -2.32
CA ARG A 125 -25.35 -56.11 -3.60
C ARG A 125 -24.69 -54.75 -3.73
N VAL A 126 -24.36 -54.38 -4.96
CA VAL A 126 -23.90 -53.04 -5.33
C VAL A 126 -24.98 -52.39 -6.16
N VAL A 127 -25.51 -51.28 -5.65
CA VAL A 127 -26.50 -50.47 -6.38
C VAL A 127 -25.80 -49.24 -6.90
N TRP A 128 -25.91 -49.04 -8.21
CA TRP A 128 -25.42 -47.88 -8.93
C TRP A 128 -26.58 -46.94 -9.18
N PHE A 129 -26.35 -45.65 -8.94
CA PHE A 129 -27.37 -44.64 -9.18
C PHE A 129 -26.80 -43.45 -9.95
N ARG A 130 -27.67 -42.70 -10.62
CA ARG A 130 -27.34 -41.42 -11.22
C ARG A 130 -28.52 -40.49 -11.04
N VAL A 131 -28.27 -39.31 -10.51
CA VAL A 131 -29.26 -38.25 -10.42
C VAL A 131 -28.76 -37.10 -11.28
N LYS A 132 -29.51 -36.78 -12.33
CA LYS A 132 -29.30 -35.58 -13.13
C LYS A 132 -30.23 -34.51 -12.58
N GLN A 133 -29.65 -33.41 -12.14
CA GLN A 133 -30.38 -32.23 -11.73
C GLN A 133 -30.25 -31.22 -12.86
N ALA A 134 -31.38 -30.87 -13.48
CA ALA A 134 -31.45 -29.75 -14.41
C ALA A 134 -32.23 -28.66 -13.69
N SER A 135 -31.67 -27.46 -13.59
CA SER A 135 -32.45 -26.35 -13.04
C SER A 135 -33.69 -26.16 -13.90
N LEU A 136 -34.88 -26.17 -13.29
CA LEU A 136 -36.07 -25.69 -13.98
C LEU A 136 -35.72 -24.30 -14.46
N SER A 137 -35.81 -24.12 -15.77
CA SER A 137 -35.33 -22.90 -16.39
C SER A 137 -36.19 -21.74 -15.89
N LYS A 138 -35.76 -21.12 -14.78
CA LYS A 138 -36.34 -19.91 -14.21
C LYS A 138 -36.46 -19.00 -15.41
N SER A 139 -37.68 -18.58 -15.76
CA SER A 139 -37.75 -17.51 -16.74
C SER A 139 -37.10 -16.31 -16.08
N HIS A 140 -35.83 -16.08 -16.40
CA HIS A 140 -35.01 -15.02 -15.85
C HIS A 140 -35.65 -13.66 -16.14
N LEU A 141 -36.32 -13.56 -17.28
CA LEU A 141 -37.06 -12.38 -17.67
C LEU A 141 -38.33 -12.22 -16.84
N PHE A 142 -39.14 -13.27 -16.68
CA PHE A 142 -40.34 -13.21 -15.83
C PHE A 142 -39.99 -12.92 -14.36
N GLU A 143 -39.02 -13.66 -13.81
CA GLU A 143 -38.59 -13.51 -12.41
C GLU A 143 -38.01 -12.12 -12.15
N GLY A 144 -37.22 -11.60 -13.09
CA GLY A 144 -36.67 -10.27 -12.95
C GLY A 144 -37.73 -9.16 -13.10
N ILE A 145 -38.69 -9.30 -14.02
CA ILE A 145 -39.87 -8.41 -14.11
C ILE A 145 -40.67 -8.48 -12.81
N PHE A 146 -40.92 -9.69 -12.29
CA PHE A 146 -41.63 -9.90 -11.04
C PHE A 146 -40.92 -9.22 -9.87
N ASN A 147 -39.62 -9.47 -9.69
CA ASN A 147 -38.84 -8.91 -8.59
C ASN A 147 -38.76 -7.37 -8.68
N MET A 148 -38.63 -6.81 -9.87
CA MET A 148 -38.63 -5.36 -10.10
C MET A 148 -39.98 -4.74 -9.69
N ILE A 149 -41.10 -5.32 -10.12
CA ILE A 149 -42.44 -4.81 -9.80
C ILE A 149 -42.79 -5.05 -8.33
N TYR A 150 -42.36 -6.18 -7.78
CA TYR A 150 -42.50 -6.49 -6.36
C TYR A 150 -41.73 -5.49 -5.50
N SER A 151 -40.46 -5.22 -5.82
CA SER A 151 -39.61 -4.28 -5.06
C SER A 151 -40.17 -2.86 -5.11
N SER A 152 -40.62 -2.40 -6.28
CA SER A 152 -41.22 -1.07 -6.45
C SER A 152 -42.61 -0.95 -5.80
N SER A 153 -43.37 -2.03 -5.68
CA SER A 153 -44.72 -2.02 -5.10
C SER A 153 -44.74 -2.27 -3.59
N CYS A 154 -43.77 -3.03 -3.05
CA CYS A 154 -43.76 -3.47 -1.66
C CYS A 154 -42.71 -2.76 -0.77
N GLY A 155 -41.68 -2.13 -1.35
CA GLY A 155 -40.59 -1.47 -0.60
C GLY A 155 -39.70 -2.44 0.20
N GLU A 156 -38.56 -1.96 0.71
CA GLU A 156 -37.58 -2.77 1.50
C GLU A 156 -38.02 -3.10 2.94
N ASN A 157 -39.24 -2.75 3.34
CA ASN A 157 -39.71 -3.01 4.69
C ASN A 157 -40.29 -4.43 4.80
N ASP A 158 -39.97 -5.16 5.87
CA ASP A 158 -40.46 -6.50 6.25
C ASP A 158 -42.00 -6.57 6.49
N ARG A 159 -42.80 -6.03 5.57
CA ARG A 159 -44.26 -6.15 5.60
C ARG A 159 -44.67 -7.51 5.05
N ILE A 160 -45.54 -8.19 5.80
CA ILE A 160 -46.22 -9.40 5.35
C ILE A 160 -47.11 -9.01 4.16
N VAL A 161 -46.76 -9.48 2.97
CA VAL A 161 -47.54 -9.26 1.73
C VAL A 161 -48.85 -10.02 1.82
N THR A 162 -49.98 -9.32 1.72
CA THR A 162 -51.30 -9.97 1.73
C THR A 162 -51.61 -10.57 0.35
N GLY A 163 -52.57 -11.50 0.30
CA GLY A 163 -53.00 -12.08 -0.99
C GLY A 163 -53.54 -11.04 -1.99
N LYS A 164 -54.07 -9.90 -1.51
CA LYS A 164 -54.51 -8.79 -2.37
C LYS A 164 -53.33 -7.99 -2.95
N ASP A 165 -52.29 -7.79 -2.15
CA ASP A 165 -51.06 -7.13 -2.59
C ASP A 165 -50.38 -7.97 -3.67
N LEU A 166 -50.30 -9.29 -3.46
CA LEU A 166 -49.74 -10.22 -4.45
C LEU A 166 -50.54 -10.24 -5.76
N ALA A 167 -51.87 -10.21 -5.70
CA ALA A 167 -52.71 -10.14 -6.89
C ALA A 167 -52.48 -8.84 -7.68
N THR A 168 -52.33 -7.72 -6.98
CA THR A 168 -52.03 -6.40 -7.56
C THR A 168 -50.64 -6.39 -8.21
N VAL A 169 -49.64 -6.97 -7.54
CA VAL A 169 -48.29 -7.15 -8.10
C VAL A 169 -48.34 -7.99 -9.38
N LEU A 170 -49.04 -9.13 -9.36
CA LEU A 170 -49.17 -9.99 -10.54
C LEU A 170 -49.87 -9.32 -11.71
N GLU A 171 -50.91 -8.52 -11.45
CA GLU A 171 -51.58 -7.74 -12.49
C GLU A 171 -50.62 -6.75 -13.15
N ARG A 172 -49.83 -6.01 -12.34
CA ARG A 172 -48.80 -5.09 -12.85
C ARG A 172 -47.71 -5.83 -13.62
N VAL A 173 -47.31 -7.02 -13.17
CA VAL A 173 -46.35 -7.89 -13.88
C VAL A 173 -46.86 -8.26 -15.26
N PHE A 174 -48.12 -8.66 -15.40
CA PHE A 174 -48.68 -8.99 -16.70
C PHE A 174 -48.91 -7.77 -17.59
N GLN A 175 -49.30 -6.62 -17.03
CA GLN A 175 -49.36 -5.36 -17.78
C GLN A 175 -47.99 -4.95 -18.34
N PHE A 176 -46.93 -5.19 -17.55
CA PHE A 176 -45.56 -4.97 -17.98
C PHE A 176 -45.17 -5.95 -19.09
N ILE A 177 -45.44 -7.25 -18.92
CA ILE A 177 -45.19 -8.27 -19.95
C ILE A 177 -45.96 -7.92 -21.23
N ASP A 178 -47.23 -7.50 -21.15
CA ASP A 178 -48.02 -7.09 -22.31
C ASP A 178 -47.41 -5.86 -23.01
N SER A 179 -46.87 -4.91 -22.24
CA SER A 179 -46.20 -3.73 -22.80
C SER A 179 -44.88 -4.10 -23.49
N LEU A 180 -44.16 -5.07 -22.96
CA LEU A 180 -42.93 -5.65 -23.51
C LEU A 180 -43.20 -6.43 -24.80
N LEU A 181 -44.15 -7.37 -24.77
CA LEU A 181 -44.53 -8.22 -25.91
C LEU A 181 -45.14 -7.42 -27.06
N ASN A 182 -45.79 -6.29 -26.79
CA ASN A 182 -46.32 -5.38 -27.82
C ASN A 182 -45.31 -4.31 -28.29
N GLY A 183 -44.08 -4.29 -27.73
CA GLY A 183 -43.03 -3.34 -28.09
C GLY A 183 -43.30 -1.89 -27.68
N ARG A 184 -44.29 -1.63 -26.81
CA ARG A 184 -44.68 -0.28 -26.36
C ARG A 184 -43.78 0.27 -25.25
N MET A 185 -42.98 -0.58 -24.62
CA MET A 185 -42.08 -0.23 -23.53
C MET A 185 -40.94 0.68 -24.01
N LYS A 186 -40.60 1.70 -23.23
CA LYS A 186 -39.45 2.58 -23.53
C LYS A 186 -38.18 2.03 -22.91
N LEU A 187 -37.02 2.39 -23.47
CA LEU A 187 -35.72 1.93 -22.96
C LEU A 187 -35.48 2.35 -21.50
N LYS A 188 -35.90 3.54 -21.09
CA LYS A 188 -35.83 3.98 -19.68
C LYS A 188 -36.62 3.07 -18.72
N ASP A 189 -37.71 2.49 -19.18
CA ASP A 189 -38.56 1.59 -18.38
C ASP A 189 -37.95 0.17 -18.31
N MET A 190 -36.94 -0.12 -19.15
CA MET A 190 -36.19 -1.37 -19.18
C MET A 190 -34.92 -1.32 -18.33
N VAL A 191 -34.57 -0.17 -17.75
CA VAL A 191 -33.29 0.05 -17.02
C VAL A 191 -33.12 -0.96 -15.89
N ASP A 192 -34.18 -1.28 -15.15
CA ASP A 192 -34.12 -2.25 -14.06
C ASP A 192 -33.93 -3.70 -14.56
N LEU A 193 -34.37 -4.00 -15.79
CA LEU A 193 -34.10 -5.28 -16.43
C LEU A 193 -32.66 -5.39 -16.95
N LYS A 194 -31.92 -4.27 -17.05
CA LYS A 194 -30.51 -4.26 -17.47
C LYS A 194 -29.69 -5.27 -16.69
N ALA A 195 -29.90 -5.38 -15.36
CA ALA A 195 -29.20 -6.35 -14.53
C ALA A 195 -29.47 -7.81 -14.96
N ILE A 196 -30.66 -8.13 -15.48
CA ILE A 196 -30.98 -9.48 -15.95
C ILE A 196 -30.20 -9.78 -17.23
N PHE A 197 -30.20 -8.85 -18.19
CA PHE A 197 -29.48 -9.00 -19.44
C PHE A 197 -27.96 -8.97 -19.24
N CYS A 198 -27.46 -8.12 -18.33
CA CYS A 198 -26.04 -7.94 -18.03
C CYS A 198 -25.44 -8.96 -17.05
N ASN A 199 -26.26 -9.66 -16.25
CA ASN A 199 -25.74 -10.58 -15.22
C ASN A 199 -26.08 -12.04 -15.49
N LYS A 200 -27.06 -12.33 -16.37
CA LYS A 200 -27.51 -13.69 -16.63
C LYS A 200 -27.31 -14.06 -18.09
N ASN A 201 -26.82 -15.28 -18.32
CA ASN A 201 -26.72 -15.87 -19.66
C ASN A 201 -28.11 -16.32 -20.14
N ILE A 202 -28.95 -15.36 -20.55
CA ILE A 202 -30.31 -15.66 -20.97
C ILE A 202 -30.37 -16.04 -22.46
N ASN A 203 -31.05 -17.14 -22.78
CA ASN A 203 -31.49 -17.41 -24.15
C ASN A 203 -32.79 -16.65 -24.39
N VAL A 204 -32.69 -15.49 -25.05
CA VAL A 204 -33.83 -14.59 -25.30
C VAL A 204 -35.02 -15.31 -25.92
N ARG A 205 -34.79 -16.26 -26.85
CA ARG A 205 -35.88 -16.97 -27.53
C ARG A 205 -36.67 -17.88 -26.60
N ASP A 206 -35.97 -18.64 -25.77
CA ASP A 206 -36.61 -19.53 -24.80
C ASP A 206 -37.36 -18.72 -23.73
N GLU A 207 -36.79 -17.60 -23.29
CA GLU A 207 -37.42 -16.69 -22.34
C GLU A 207 -38.70 -16.06 -22.88
N VAL A 208 -38.69 -15.60 -24.14
CA VAL A 208 -39.89 -15.04 -24.80
C VAL A 208 -40.98 -16.10 -24.96
N LYS A 209 -40.61 -17.33 -25.37
CA LYS A 209 -41.56 -18.47 -25.45
C LYS A 209 -42.24 -18.73 -24.10
N LYS A 210 -41.47 -18.69 -23.01
CA LYS A 210 -42.01 -18.82 -21.65
C LYS A 210 -42.91 -17.65 -21.26
N LEU A 211 -42.56 -16.41 -21.60
CA LEU A 211 -43.43 -15.25 -21.32
C LEU A 211 -44.79 -15.38 -22.00
N PHE A 212 -44.81 -15.79 -23.28
CA PHE A 212 -46.06 -16.05 -23.99
C PHE A 212 -46.86 -17.19 -23.35
N SER A 213 -46.21 -18.29 -22.96
CA SER A 213 -46.91 -19.41 -22.30
C SER A 213 -47.47 -19.03 -20.93
N TYR A 214 -46.72 -18.26 -20.11
CA TYR A 214 -47.23 -17.74 -18.84
C TYR A 214 -48.42 -16.80 -19.04
N ARG A 215 -48.40 -15.99 -20.11
CA ARG A 215 -49.51 -15.09 -20.42
C ARG A 215 -50.78 -15.83 -20.83
N LEU A 216 -50.65 -16.86 -21.67
CA LEU A 216 -51.77 -17.72 -22.07
C LEU A 216 -52.41 -18.40 -20.85
N ILE A 217 -51.58 -18.98 -19.98
CA ILE A 217 -52.04 -19.60 -18.72
C ILE A 217 -52.75 -18.59 -17.80
N ALA A 218 -52.31 -17.33 -17.76
CA ALA A 218 -52.95 -16.29 -16.95
C ALA A 218 -54.35 -15.92 -17.47
N ASN A 219 -54.54 -15.89 -18.80
CA ASN A 219 -55.83 -15.58 -19.42
C ASN A 219 -56.87 -16.69 -19.21
N ASP A 220 -56.47 -17.96 -19.29
CA ASP A 220 -57.37 -19.11 -19.11
C ASP A 220 -58.01 -19.20 -17.71
N ASN A 221 -57.39 -18.58 -16.70
CA ASN A 221 -57.87 -18.63 -15.31
C ASN A 221 -58.94 -17.59 -14.97
N ASN A 222 -59.12 -16.54 -15.79
CA ASN A 222 -60.15 -15.54 -15.61
C ASN A 222 -61.39 -15.95 -16.41
N GLN A 223 -62.36 -16.62 -15.78
CA GLN A 223 -63.57 -17.23 -16.38
C GLN A 223 -64.57 -16.23 -17.05
N GLN A 224 -64.10 -15.30 -17.86
CA GLN A 224 -64.94 -14.48 -18.74
C GLN A 224 -64.71 -14.98 -20.17
N GLU A 225 -65.79 -15.42 -20.81
CA GLU A 225 -65.99 -15.90 -22.19
C GLU A 225 -64.77 -16.25 -23.06
N PRO A 226 -64.78 -17.38 -23.80
CA PRO A 226 -63.67 -17.82 -24.63
C PRO A 226 -63.37 -16.79 -25.74
N VAL A 227 -62.41 -15.90 -25.47
CA VAL A 227 -61.77 -15.09 -26.49
C VAL A 227 -61.15 -16.07 -27.49
N LYS A 228 -61.46 -15.92 -28.78
CA LYS A 228 -60.90 -16.75 -29.85
C LYS A 228 -59.38 -16.89 -29.63
N ASN A 229 -58.92 -18.10 -29.31
CA ASN A 229 -57.51 -18.45 -29.17
C ASN A 229 -56.78 -17.98 -30.42
N THR A 230 -56.15 -16.81 -30.32
CA THR A 230 -55.26 -16.31 -31.35
C THR A 230 -53.96 -17.02 -31.04
N GLU A 231 -53.66 -18.12 -31.74
CA GLU A 231 -52.39 -18.82 -31.59
C GLU A 231 -51.26 -17.80 -31.79
N VAL A 232 -50.42 -17.63 -30.78
CA VAL A 232 -49.23 -16.78 -30.87
C VAL A 232 -48.39 -17.30 -32.03
N THR A 233 -48.19 -16.46 -33.03
CA THR A 233 -47.45 -16.85 -34.23
C THR A 233 -45.95 -16.88 -33.92
N GLU A 234 -45.20 -17.80 -34.53
CA GLU A 234 -43.72 -17.78 -34.42
C GLU A 234 -43.13 -16.43 -34.92
N GLN A 235 -43.84 -15.70 -35.79
CA GLN A 235 -43.44 -14.35 -36.22
C GLN A 235 -43.46 -13.33 -35.08
N GLU A 236 -44.48 -13.37 -34.21
CA GLU A 236 -44.56 -12.49 -33.03
C GLU A 236 -43.46 -12.82 -32.02
N ILE A 237 -43.15 -14.11 -31.84
CA ILE A 237 -42.05 -14.57 -30.98
C ILE A 237 -40.73 -14.04 -31.52
N GLU A 238 -40.43 -14.24 -32.81
CA GLU A 238 -39.19 -13.78 -33.43
C GLU A 238 -39.05 -12.25 -33.39
N GLN A 239 -40.15 -11.51 -33.55
CA GLN A 239 -40.16 -10.06 -33.46
C GLN A 239 -39.79 -9.56 -32.05
N VAL A 240 -40.38 -10.16 -31.00
CA VAL A 240 -40.02 -9.82 -29.61
C VAL A 240 -38.58 -10.26 -29.30
N CYS A 241 -38.14 -11.41 -29.83
CA CYS A 241 -36.76 -11.87 -29.69
C CYS A 241 -35.77 -10.87 -30.28
N GLU A 242 -36.08 -10.34 -31.47
CA GLU A 242 -35.27 -9.30 -32.10
C GLU A 242 -35.17 -8.05 -31.22
N TRP A 243 -36.30 -7.53 -30.69
CA TRP A 243 -36.27 -6.35 -29.81
C TRP A 243 -35.40 -6.55 -28.58
N LEU A 244 -35.54 -7.71 -27.91
CA LEU A 244 -34.80 -8.01 -26.70
C LEU A 244 -33.33 -8.33 -26.95
N GLN A 245 -32.97 -8.91 -28.11
CA GLN A 245 -31.57 -9.09 -28.50
C GLN A 245 -30.89 -7.75 -28.77
N ILE A 246 -31.57 -6.84 -29.48
CA ILE A 246 -31.04 -5.48 -29.70
C ILE A 246 -30.91 -4.75 -28.36
N TYR A 247 -31.88 -4.91 -27.46
CA TYR A 247 -31.80 -4.37 -26.11
C TYR A 247 -30.65 -4.99 -25.30
N GLN A 248 -30.40 -6.29 -25.43
CA GLN A 248 -29.27 -6.96 -24.80
C GLN A 248 -27.97 -6.31 -25.27
N TYR A 249 -27.75 -6.15 -26.58
CA TYR A 249 -26.57 -5.46 -27.07
C TYR A 249 -26.49 -4.01 -26.57
N TYR A 250 -27.61 -3.27 -26.60
CA TYR A 250 -27.71 -1.91 -26.06
C TYR A 250 -27.27 -1.84 -24.58
N SER A 251 -27.73 -2.79 -23.76
CA SER A 251 -27.42 -2.86 -22.33
C SER A 251 -25.92 -3.07 -22.05
N TYR A 252 -25.20 -3.71 -22.97
CA TYR A 252 -23.75 -3.95 -22.89
C TYR A 252 -22.90 -2.87 -23.55
N ILE A 253 -23.46 -1.91 -24.30
CA ILE A 253 -22.68 -0.86 -25.00
C ILE A 253 -21.68 -0.20 -24.05
N ASN A 254 -22.16 0.31 -22.91
CA ASN A 254 -21.30 1.03 -21.98
C ASN A 254 -20.20 0.12 -21.42
N ILE A 255 -20.48 -1.17 -21.21
CA ILE A 255 -19.50 -2.14 -20.73
C ILE A 255 -18.45 -2.43 -21.82
N ILE A 256 -18.87 -2.61 -23.08
CA ILE A 256 -17.97 -2.83 -24.21
C ILE A 256 -17.07 -1.60 -24.42
N VAL A 257 -17.65 -0.40 -24.42
CA VAL A 257 -16.92 0.88 -24.55
C VAL A 257 -15.94 1.04 -23.40
N THR A 258 -16.39 0.84 -22.16
CA THR A 258 -15.53 0.90 -20.97
C THR A 258 -14.39 -0.10 -21.08
N CYS A 259 -14.67 -1.35 -21.46
CA CYS A 259 -13.68 -2.40 -21.64
C CYS A 259 -12.60 -2.00 -22.68
N VAL A 260 -13.03 -1.53 -23.86
CA VAL A 260 -12.12 -1.08 -24.93
C VAL A 260 -11.23 0.09 -24.46
N GLN A 261 -11.81 1.07 -23.76
CA GLN A 261 -11.09 2.25 -23.27
C GLN A 261 -10.15 1.91 -22.10
N GLN A 262 -10.66 1.21 -21.09
CA GLN A 262 -9.96 0.81 -19.88
C GLN A 262 -8.74 -0.06 -20.19
N PHE A 263 -8.84 -0.92 -21.21
CA PHE A 263 -7.74 -1.74 -21.66
C PHE A 263 -6.92 -1.09 -22.79
N ASN A 264 -7.29 0.06 -23.34
CA ASN A 264 -6.60 0.66 -24.49
C ASN A 264 -6.45 -0.34 -25.66
N ILE A 265 -7.55 -1.05 -25.97
CA ILE A 265 -7.58 -2.03 -27.07
C ILE A 265 -7.49 -1.32 -28.42
N ILE A 266 -8.15 -0.17 -28.55
CA ILE A 266 -8.11 0.69 -29.73
C ILE A 266 -7.39 1.98 -29.34
N SER A 267 -6.35 2.35 -30.09
CA SER A 267 -5.55 3.53 -29.81
C SER A 267 -6.36 4.82 -29.97
N ASN A 268 -6.24 5.75 -29.02
CA ASN A 268 -6.91 7.06 -29.07
C ASN A 268 -6.59 7.89 -30.33
N GLU A 269 -5.44 7.66 -30.98
CA GLU A 269 -5.06 8.32 -32.24
C GLU A 269 -5.94 7.87 -33.43
N ASN A 270 -6.49 6.66 -33.34
CA ASN A 270 -7.46 6.11 -34.28
C ASN A 270 -8.84 6.00 -33.62
N ALA A 271 -9.19 6.94 -32.73
CA ALA A 271 -10.49 6.95 -32.05
C ALA A 271 -11.60 6.84 -33.09
N ASP A 272 -12.06 5.62 -33.29
CA ASP A 272 -12.97 5.22 -34.33
C ASP A 272 -14.23 6.08 -34.19
N GLU A 273 -14.62 6.81 -35.25
CA GLU A 273 -15.88 7.56 -35.28
C GLU A 273 -17.06 6.66 -34.86
N THR A 274 -16.89 5.34 -35.03
CA THR A 274 -17.79 4.29 -34.60
C THR A 274 -17.99 4.22 -33.08
N ILE A 275 -16.97 4.41 -32.24
CA ILE A 275 -17.15 4.38 -30.76
C ILE A 275 -17.92 5.62 -30.29
N ASN A 276 -17.56 6.80 -30.82
CA ASN A 276 -18.24 8.05 -30.47
C ASN A 276 -19.68 8.07 -30.96
N SER A 277 -19.95 7.56 -32.17
CA SER A 277 -21.31 7.40 -32.67
C SER A 277 -22.12 6.41 -31.84
N ILE A 278 -21.55 5.30 -31.37
CA ILE A 278 -22.22 4.36 -30.47
C ILE A 278 -22.57 5.00 -29.12
N ILE A 279 -21.68 5.80 -28.53
CA ILE A 279 -21.96 6.54 -27.28
C ILE A 279 -23.11 7.54 -27.45
N GLN A 280 -23.21 8.17 -28.62
CA GLN A 280 -24.26 9.11 -28.96
C GLN A 280 -25.64 8.47 -29.20
N LEU A 281 -25.72 7.14 -29.31
CA LEU A 281 -27.00 6.41 -29.48
C LEU A 281 -27.81 6.26 -28.18
N SER A 282 -27.59 7.06 -27.14
CA SER A 282 -28.30 6.96 -25.85
C SER A 282 -29.61 7.78 -25.82
N ASP A 283 -30.62 7.39 -26.62
CA ASP A 283 -31.98 7.93 -26.49
C ASP A 283 -32.87 6.99 -25.66
N GLU A 284 -32.94 7.26 -24.36
CA GLU A 284 -33.72 6.45 -23.41
C GLU A 284 -35.25 6.51 -23.63
N ASN A 285 -35.75 7.43 -24.48
CA ASN A 285 -37.18 7.55 -24.79
C ASN A 285 -37.63 6.68 -25.97
N CYS A 286 -36.71 6.02 -26.68
CA CYS A 286 -36.99 5.08 -27.76
C CYS A 286 -37.87 3.92 -27.26
N SER A 287 -38.89 3.52 -28.02
CA SER A 287 -39.67 2.31 -27.71
C SER A 287 -38.97 1.04 -28.21
N LEU A 288 -39.26 -0.12 -27.61
CA LEU A 288 -38.72 -1.41 -28.09
C LEU A 288 -39.07 -1.66 -29.56
N LYS A 289 -40.25 -1.23 -30.02
CA LYS A 289 -40.62 -1.35 -31.43
C LYS A 289 -39.75 -0.49 -32.35
N GLU A 290 -39.36 0.70 -31.90
CA GLU A 290 -38.48 1.63 -32.63
C GLU A 290 -37.01 1.20 -32.61
N ILE A 291 -36.61 0.31 -31.67
CA ILE A 291 -35.22 -0.10 -31.48
C ILE A 291 -34.64 -0.82 -32.71
N SER A 292 -35.46 -1.62 -33.41
CA SER A 292 -35.02 -2.38 -34.60
C SER A 292 -34.65 -1.48 -35.78
N GLU A 293 -35.26 -0.30 -35.87
CA GLU A 293 -34.96 0.68 -36.91
C GLU A 293 -33.79 1.57 -36.50
N ARG A 294 -33.81 2.11 -35.27
CA ARG A 294 -32.77 3.03 -34.80
C ARG A 294 -31.42 2.37 -34.51
N TYR A 295 -31.41 1.11 -34.07
CA TYR A 295 -30.20 0.39 -33.66
C TYR A 295 -29.87 -0.79 -34.59
N ARG A 296 -30.34 -0.76 -35.83
CA ARG A 296 -30.05 -1.80 -36.83
C ARG A 296 -28.55 -2.02 -37.02
N ASN A 297 -27.77 -0.93 -37.04
CA ASN A 297 -26.31 -0.98 -37.16
C ASN A 297 -25.67 -1.73 -35.98
N LEU A 298 -26.20 -1.54 -34.78
CA LEU A 298 -25.71 -2.16 -33.57
C LEU A 298 -25.93 -3.68 -33.57
N LYS A 299 -27.12 -4.11 -34.03
CA LYS A 299 -27.40 -5.53 -34.29
C LYS A 299 -26.43 -6.10 -35.32
N GLN A 300 -26.20 -5.39 -36.42
CA GLN A 300 -25.31 -5.88 -37.49
C GLN A 300 -23.86 -6.04 -37.02
N GLN A 301 -23.36 -5.11 -36.19
CA GLN A 301 -22.02 -5.14 -35.62
C GLN A 301 -21.87 -6.26 -34.59
N PHE A 302 -22.79 -6.37 -33.62
CA PHE A 302 -22.64 -7.34 -32.52
C PHE A 302 -23.30 -8.71 -32.75
N ARG A 303 -23.91 -8.97 -33.92
CA ARG A 303 -24.56 -10.27 -34.22
C ARG A 303 -23.64 -11.50 -34.08
N LYS A 304 -22.32 -11.29 -34.16
CA LYS A 304 -21.31 -12.34 -34.01
C LYS A 304 -21.07 -12.71 -32.53
N LEU A 305 -21.49 -11.85 -31.60
CA LEU A 305 -21.35 -12.07 -30.16
C LEU A 305 -22.58 -12.81 -29.63
N THR A 306 -22.32 -13.91 -28.94
CA THR A 306 -23.30 -14.62 -28.13
C THR A 306 -23.45 -13.92 -26.78
N SER A 307 -24.48 -14.28 -26.01
CA SER A 307 -24.65 -13.84 -24.62
C SER A 307 -23.43 -14.18 -23.74
N GLN A 308 -22.78 -15.31 -23.99
CA GLN A 308 -21.56 -15.72 -23.29
C GLN A 308 -20.37 -14.81 -23.61
N HIS A 309 -20.22 -14.40 -24.87
CA HIS A 309 -19.18 -13.42 -25.25
C HIS A 309 -19.41 -12.07 -24.56
N LEU A 310 -20.65 -11.60 -24.49
CA LEU A 310 -20.99 -10.36 -23.78
C LEU A 310 -20.68 -10.46 -22.29
N GLN A 311 -21.03 -11.58 -21.66
CA GLN A 311 -20.73 -11.84 -20.25
C GLN A 311 -19.21 -11.93 -19.99
N LEU A 312 -18.44 -12.51 -20.91
CA LEU A 312 -16.98 -12.53 -20.83
C LEU A 312 -16.40 -11.11 -20.89
N ILE A 313 -16.87 -10.26 -21.81
CA ILE A 313 -16.42 -8.86 -21.92
C ILE A 313 -16.66 -8.10 -20.61
N LYS A 314 -17.85 -8.29 -20.01
CA LYS A 314 -18.17 -7.71 -18.72
C LYS A 314 -17.25 -8.20 -17.61
N THR A 315 -17.07 -9.52 -17.51
CA THR A 315 -16.24 -10.12 -16.47
C THR A 315 -14.78 -9.69 -16.61
N ALA A 316 -14.27 -9.57 -17.84
CA ALA A 316 -12.95 -9.01 -18.10
C ALA A 316 -12.83 -7.57 -17.58
N SER A 317 -13.82 -6.72 -17.85
CA SER A 317 -13.85 -5.33 -17.36
C SER A 317 -13.89 -5.23 -15.83
N GLU A 318 -14.63 -6.13 -15.17
CA GLU A 318 -14.68 -6.24 -13.70
C GLU A 318 -13.35 -6.77 -13.12
N CYS A 319 -12.70 -7.73 -13.80
CA CYS A 319 -11.42 -8.32 -13.43
C CYS A 319 -10.21 -7.59 -14.05
N LEU A 320 -10.22 -6.25 -13.98
CA LEU A 320 -9.20 -5.36 -14.57
C LEU A 320 -7.76 -5.82 -14.28
N ASN A 321 -7.50 -6.23 -13.04
CA ASN A 321 -6.15 -6.60 -12.57
C ASN A 321 -5.58 -7.80 -13.32
N VAL A 322 -6.43 -8.75 -13.74
CA VAL A 322 -6.03 -9.93 -14.51
C VAL A 322 -5.51 -9.51 -15.88
N ILE A 323 -6.25 -8.67 -16.60
CA ILE A 323 -5.86 -8.21 -17.93
C ILE A 323 -4.62 -7.30 -17.85
N GLN A 324 -4.54 -6.41 -16.86
CA GLN A 324 -3.37 -5.57 -16.64
C GLN A 324 -2.11 -6.38 -16.31
N MET A 325 -2.23 -7.41 -15.47
CA MET A 325 -1.13 -8.34 -15.20
C MET A 325 -0.65 -9.00 -16.50
N MET A 326 -1.56 -9.53 -17.32
CA MET A 326 -1.18 -10.19 -18.57
C MET A 326 -0.52 -9.23 -19.57
N LYS A 327 -0.96 -7.96 -19.63
CA LYS A 327 -0.32 -6.91 -20.43
C LYS A 327 1.06 -6.56 -19.92
N LYS A 328 1.20 -6.33 -18.61
CA LYS A 328 2.46 -5.94 -17.97
C LYS A 328 3.53 -7.04 -18.10
N ALA A 329 3.12 -8.31 -18.02
CA ALA A 329 4.00 -9.46 -18.23
C ALA A 329 4.18 -9.85 -19.70
N GLU A 330 3.60 -9.08 -20.64
CA GLU A 330 3.72 -9.27 -22.09
C GLU A 330 3.41 -10.70 -22.58
N LEU A 331 2.49 -11.41 -21.91
CA LEU A 331 2.32 -12.87 -22.05
C LEU A 331 1.96 -13.35 -23.45
N TYR A 332 1.42 -12.49 -24.31
CA TYR A 332 1.00 -12.87 -25.65
C TYR A 332 1.98 -12.47 -26.76
N THR A 333 3.12 -11.84 -26.41
CA THR A 333 4.25 -11.68 -27.34
C THR A 333 4.89 -13.04 -27.61
N THR A 334 5.66 -13.19 -28.70
CA THR A 334 6.35 -14.46 -29.00
C THR A 334 7.19 -14.97 -27.83
N HIS A 335 7.88 -14.06 -27.13
CA HIS A 335 8.66 -14.39 -25.95
C HIS A 335 7.77 -14.73 -24.75
N GLY A 336 6.74 -13.91 -24.49
CA GLY A 336 5.77 -14.14 -23.41
C GLY A 336 5.03 -15.47 -23.51
N ARG A 337 4.67 -15.92 -24.72
CA ARG A 337 3.98 -17.22 -24.91
C ARG A 337 4.89 -18.39 -24.54
N ARG A 338 6.16 -18.32 -24.92
CA ARG A 338 7.17 -19.31 -24.56
C ARG A 338 7.38 -19.34 -23.04
N ARG A 339 7.52 -18.16 -22.43
CA ARG A 339 7.66 -18.02 -20.98
C ARG A 339 6.44 -18.57 -20.22
N PHE A 340 5.23 -18.25 -20.67
CA PHE A 340 4.00 -18.79 -20.09
C PHE A 340 3.98 -20.32 -20.15
N GLN A 341 4.37 -20.90 -21.28
CA GLN A 341 4.45 -22.35 -21.47
C GLN A 341 5.46 -23.00 -20.50
N GLU A 342 6.66 -22.41 -20.37
CA GLU A 342 7.70 -22.88 -19.44
C GLU A 342 7.22 -22.78 -17.97
N LEU A 343 6.64 -21.65 -17.57
CA LEU A 343 6.04 -21.47 -16.24
C LEU A 343 4.92 -22.47 -15.96
N ARG A 344 4.01 -22.66 -16.92
CA ARG A 344 2.91 -23.61 -16.81
C ARG A 344 3.43 -25.02 -16.57
N ASP A 345 4.39 -25.48 -17.35
CA ASP A 345 4.91 -26.85 -17.25
C ASP A 345 5.69 -27.04 -15.93
N ASN A 346 6.45 -26.02 -15.49
CA ASN A 346 7.15 -26.02 -14.19
C ASN A 346 6.16 -26.05 -13.01
N LEU A 347 5.17 -25.15 -13.00
CA LEU A 347 4.17 -25.07 -11.93
C LEU A 347 3.27 -26.32 -11.91
N THR A 348 2.91 -26.88 -13.07
CA THR A 348 2.15 -28.13 -13.15
C THR A 348 2.91 -29.28 -12.50
N THR A 349 4.24 -29.34 -12.70
CA THR A 349 5.10 -30.33 -12.05
C THR A 349 5.22 -30.07 -10.55
N GLN A 350 5.34 -28.80 -10.15
CA GLN A 350 5.50 -28.41 -8.76
C GLN A 350 4.23 -28.61 -7.91
N PHE A 351 3.06 -28.34 -8.49
CA PHE A 351 1.78 -28.34 -7.77
C PHE A 351 1.03 -29.66 -7.83
N GLN A 352 1.61 -30.75 -8.37
CA GLN A 352 0.93 -32.06 -8.48
C GLN A 352 0.27 -32.55 -7.18
N LEU A 353 0.76 -32.10 -6.02
CA LEU A 353 0.25 -32.47 -4.69
C LEU A 353 -0.45 -31.32 -3.94
N GLN A 354 -0.72 -30.19 -4.60
CA GLN A 354 -1.34 -28.99 -4.03
C GLN A 354 -2.67 -28.70 -4.74
N GLU A 355 -3.77 -29.26 -4.24
CA GLU A 355 -5.09 -29.20 -4.89
C GLU A 355 -5.55 -27.77 -5.17
N ARG A 356 -5.36 -26.84 -4.22
CA ARG A 356 -5.78 -25.45 -4.38
C ARG A 356 -4.94 -24.72 -5.43
N ASN A 357 -3.62 -24.87 -5.38
CA ASN A 357 -2.73 -24.23 -6.36
C ASN A 357 -2.92 -24.82 -7.76
N ASN A 358 -3.22 -26.11 -7.88
CA ASN A 358 -3.64 -26.73 -9.14
C ASN A 358 -4.94 -26.12 -9.67
N MET A 359 -5.94 -25.88 -8.81
CA MET A 359 -7.18 -25.24 -9.24
C MET A 359 -6.93 -23.81 -9.77
N ILE A 360 -6.09 -23.03 -9.10
CA ILE A 360 -5.73 -21.66 -9.54
C ILE A 360 -4.93 -21.72 -10.84
N LEU A 361 -3.93 -22.61 -10.94
CA LEU A 361 -3.14 -22.82 -12.16
C LEU A 361 -4.02 -23.24 -13.34
N ASN A 362 -4.92 -24.20 -13.14
CA ASN A 362 -5.86 -24.63 -14.18
C ASN A 362 -6.78 -23.48 -14.61
N SER A 363 -7.27 -22.69 -13.65
CA SER A 363 -8.06 -21.49 -13.95
C SER A 363 -7.26 -20.47 -14.74
N TRP A 364 -5.99 -20.25 -14.40
CA TRP A 364 -5.08 -19.37 -15.11
C TRP A 364 -4.80 -19.84 -16.54
N ILE A 365 -4.60 -21.15 -16.75
CA ILE A 365 -4.43 -21.77 -18.07
C ILE A 365 -5.67 -21.55 -18.93
N ILE A 366 -6.87 -21.76 -18.37
CA ILE A 366 -8.14 -21.57 -19.09
C ILE A 366 -8.29 -20.11 -19.51
N ILE A 367 -8.12 -19.15 -18.58
CA ILE A 367 -8.31 -17.74 -18.91
C ILE A 367 -7.22 -17.18 -19.81
N TYR A 368 -6.02 -17.77 -19.84
CA TYR A 368 -4.97 -17.37 -20.78
C TYR A 368 -5.45 -17.56 -22.24
N GLY A 369 -6.23 -18.59 -22.55
CA GLY A 369 -6.85 -18.71 -23.88
C GLY A 369 -7.93 -17.65 -24.16
N LEU A 370 -8.62 -17.19 -23.12
CA LEU A 370 -9.79 -16.32 -23.23
C LEU A 370 -9.46 -14.82 -23.20
N CYS A 371 -8.35 -14.45 -22.57
CA CYS A 371 -7.97 -13.04 -22.36
C CYS A 371 -7.24 -12.41 -23.56
N GLU A 372 -6.85 -13.20 -24.56
CA GLU A 372 -6.08 -12.73 -25.72
C GLU A 372 -6.72 -11.54 -26.46
N PRO A 373 -8.04 -11.51 -26.73
CA PRO A 373 -8.67 -10.37 -27.40
C PRO A 373 -8.63 -9.06 -26.59
N PHE A 374 -8.49 -9.15 -25.26
CA PHE A 374 -8.46 -7.99 -24.36
C PHE A 374 -7.04 -7.46 -24.13
N THR A 375 -6.03 -8.30 -24.39
CA THR A 375 -4.63 -7.94 -24.23
C THR A 375 -4.03 -7.30 -25.49
N MET A 376 -4.47 -7.74 -26.67
CA MET A 376 -3.99 -7.26 -27.95
C MET A 376 -4.63 -5.94 -28.40
N LYS A 377 -3.91 -5.17 -29.22
CA LYS A 377 -4.45 -3.99 -29.89
C LYS A 377 -5.28 -4.41 -31.11
N ALA A 378 -6.50 -3.88 -31.22
CA ALA A 378 -7.35 -3.99 -32.40
C ALA A 378 -7.26 -2.71 -33.24
N LYS A 379 -7.43 -2.80 -34.56
CA LYS A 379 -7.40 -1.61 -35.44
C LYS A 379 -8.75 -0.89 -35.44
N THR A 380 -9.84 -1.65 -35.39
CA THR A 380 -11.23 -1.16 -35.36
C THR A 380 -12.05 -1.89 -34.29
N LEU A 381 -13.24 -1.36 -33.98
CA LEU A 381 -14.17 -2.05 -33.08
C LEU A 381 -14.62 -3.41 -33.65
N GLU A 382 -14.80 -3.51 -34.97
CA GLU A 382 -15.17 -4.75 -35.64
C GLU A 382 -14.06 -5.82 -35.50
N ASP A 383 -12.78 -5.42 -35.58
CA ASP A 383 -11.66 -6.36 -35.37
C ASP A 383 -11.66 -6.94 -33.95
N PHE A 384 -11.98 -6.12 -32.94
CA PHE A 384 -12.12 -6.57 -31.56
C PHE A 384 -13.30 -7.55 -31.41
N VAL A 385 -14.46 -7.20 -31.96
CA VAL A 385 -15.66 -8.06 -31.97
C VAL A 385 -15.36 -9.39 -32.65
N ASP A 386 -14.67 -9.38 -33.79
CA ASP A 386 -14.25 -10.58 -34.51
C ASP A 386 -13.25 -11.41 -33.72
N SER A 387 -12.34 -10.78 -32.99
CA SER A 387 -11.40 -11.50 -32.12
C SER A 387 -12.10 -12.19 -30.96
N VAL A 388 -13.09 -11.54 -30.34
CA VAL A 388 -13.90 -12.15 -29.26
C VAL A 388 -14.79 -13.26 -29.81
N ALA A 389 -15.42 -13.06 -30.96
CA ALA A 389 -16.31 -14.03 -31.58
C ALA A 389 -15.61 -15.32 -32.05
N LYS A 390 -14.29 -15.28 -32.26
CA LYS A 390 -13.46 -16.44 -32.61
C LYS A 390 -13.10 -17.33 -31.41
N LEU A 391 -13.37 -16.87 -30.18
CA LEU A 391 -13.13 -17.70 -29.00
C LEU A 391 -14.01 -18.96 -29.07
N PRO A 392 -13.50 -20.13 -28.66
CA PRO A 392 -14.27 -21.37 -28.68
C PRO A 392 -15.50 -21.23 -27.78
N TYR A 393 -16.59 -21.90 -28.13
CA TYR A 393 -17.77 -21.98 -27.26
C TYR A 393 -17.34 -22.58 -25.91
N PHE A 394 -17.62 -21.86 -24.83
CA PHE A 394 -17.30 -22.26 -23.47
C PHE A 394 -18.59 -22.43 -22.68
N GLU A 395 -18.67 -23.46 -21.83
CA GLU A 395 -19.77 -23.60 -20.86
C GLU A 395 -19.72 -22.44 -19.84
N ASP A 396 -20.70 -22.30 -18.94
CA ASP A 396 -20.86 -21.14 -18.03
C ASP A 396 -19.73 -20.93 -16.97
N THR A 397 -18.54 -21.53 -17.15
CA THR A 397 -17.42 -21.56 -16.18
C THR A 397 -16.33 -20.49 -16.34
N PRO A 398 -16.10 -19.81 -17.49
CA PRO A 398 -15.01 -18.85 -17.65
C PRO A 398 -15.03 -17.66 -16.71
N THR A 399 -16.21 -17.20 -16.36
CA THR A 399 -16.38 -16.08 -15.43
C THR A 399 -15.84 -16.46 -14.06
N THR A 400 -16.15 -17.66 -13.60
CA THR A 400 -15.65 -18.25 -12.36
C THR A 400 -14.13 -18.39 -12.39
N HIS A 401 -13.54 -18.89 -13.48
CA HIS A 401 -12.08 -19.02 -13.58
C HIS A 401 -11.36 -17.67 -13.55
N MET A 402 -11.92 -16.66 -14.21
CA MET A 402 -11.35 -15.31 -14.18
C MET A 402 -11.47 -14.66 -12.80
N GLN A 403 -12.58 -14.87 -12.10
CA GLN A 403 -12.76 -14.44 -10.71
C GLN A 403 -11.78 -15.15 -9.76
N ILE A 404 -11.61 -16.47 -9.88
CA ILE A 404 -10.63 -17.23 -9.09
C ILE A 404 -9.23 -16.65 -9.26
N VAL A 405 -8.81 -16.34 -10.48
CA VAL A 405 -7.49 -15.75 -10.73
C VAL A 405 -7.42 -14.32 -10.18
N ASN A 406 -8.47 -13.52 -10.34
CA ASN A 406 -8.53 -12.16 -9.82
C ASN A 406 -8.41 -12.13 -8.28
N ASP A 407 -9.12 -13.04 -7.59
CA ASP A 407 -9.09 -13.17 -6.14
C ASP A 407 -7.73 -13.66 -5.63
N ASN A 408 -6.93 -14.31 -6.48
CA ASN A 408 -5.59 -14.82 -6.17
C ASN A 408 -4.49 -14.12 -6.99
N ILE A 409 -4.72 -12.89 -7.45
CA ILE A 409 -3.84 -12.20 -8.41
C ILE A 409 -2.43 -11.95 -7.87
N GLN A 410 -2.27 -11.76 -6.56
CA GLN A 410 -0.96 -11.59 -5.93
C GLN A 410 -0.08 -12.84 -6.09
N LEU A 411 -0.68 -14.03 -5.96
CA LEU A 411 0.02 -15.31 -6.13
C LEU A 411 0.45 -15.51 -7.59
N VAL A 412 -0.41 -15.18 -8.55
CA VAL A 412 -0.08 -15.29 -9.98
C VAL A 412 0.98 -14.27 -10.39
N ASN A 413 0.93 -13.04 -9.86
CA ASN A 413 1.99 -12.05 -10.05
C ASN A 413 3.34 -12.55 -9.51
N MET A 414 3.34 -13.20 -8.35
CA MET A 414 4.54 -13.80 -7.77
C MET A 414 5.10 -14.92 -8.65
N TRP A 415 4.25 -15.77 -9.25
CA TRP A 415 4.69 -16.77 -10.23
C TRP A 415 5.31 -16.14 -11.47
N LEU A 416 4.74 -15.03 -11.94
CA LEU A 416 5.25 -14.29 -13.09
C LEU A 416 6.56 -13.58 -12.77
N SER A 417 6.75 -13.00 -11.59
CA SER A 417 7.95 -12.24 -11.22
C SER A 417 9.17 -13.07 -10.86
N ALA A 418 9.06 -14.40 -10.80
CA ALA A 418 10.18 -15.32 -10.52
C ALA A 418 11.11 -15.48 -11.75
N GLU A 419 11.63 -14.34 -12.25
CA GLU A 419 12.11 -14.12 -13.62
C GLU A 419 13.49 -14.74 -13.93
N ASP A 420 14.26 -15.22 -12.94
CA ASP A 420 15.64 -15.71 -13.15
C ASP A 420 16.02 -17.02 -12.41
N ALA A 421 15.08 -17.70 -11.73
CA ALA A 421 15.43 -18.89 -10.98
C ALA A 421 15.17 -20.17 -11.81
N ASN A 422 16.24 -20.71 -12.41
CA ASN A 422 16.31 -22.13 -12.82
C ASN A 422 16.00 -23.11 -11.66
N VAL A 423 15.80 -22.59 -10.45
CA VAL A 423 15.24 -23.28 -9.31
C VAL A 423 14.13 -22.39 -8.76
N LEU A 424 12.89 -22.56 -9.23
CA LEU A 424 11.73 -22.11 -8.46
C LEU A 424 11.77 -22.94 -7.17
N ASP A 425 12.52 -22.43 -6.20
CA ASP A 425 12.87 -23.12 -4.96
C ASP A 425 11.53 -23.41 -4.28
N ASN A 426 11.13 -24.68 -4.33
CA ASN A 426 9.87 -25.09 -3.73
C ASN A 426 9.92 -24.63 -2.28
N ALA A 427 8.93 -23.88 -1.80
CA ALA A 427 8.92 -23.36 -0.44
C ALA A 427 9.22 -24.47 0.60
N LEU A 428 8.82 -25.71 0.32
CA LEU A 428 9.15 -26.88 1.16
C LEU A 428 10.64 -27.28 1.11
N ILE A 429 11.32 -27.09 -0.02
CA ILE A 429 12.78 -27.28 -0.15
C ILE A 429 13.52 -26.17 0.60
N THR A 430 13.17 -24.90 0.37
CA THR A 430 13.75 -23.76 1.12
C THR A 430 13.57 -23.95 2.63
N MET A 431 12.37 -24.39 3.06
CA MET A 431 12.06 -24.75 4.44
C MET A 431 13.06 -25.78 5.00
N GLU A 432 13.31 -26.87 4.29
CA GLU A 432 14.30 -27.88 4.68
C GLU A 432 15.72 -27.30 4.77
N HIS A 433 16.14 -26.48 3.81
CA HIS A 433 17.48 -25.88 3.80
C HIS A 433 17.71 -24.86 4.91
N LEU A 434 16.66 -24.12 5.29
CA LEU A 434 16.70 -23.20 6.42
C LEU A 434 16.95 -23.93 7.74
N TYR A 435 16.35 -25.10 7.95
CA TYR A 435 16.68 -25.93 9.13
C TYR A 435 18.06 -26.60 9.05
N ARG A 436 18.61 -26.80 7.85
CA ARG A 436 19.93 -27.42 7.67
C ARG A 436 21.08 -26.45 7.81
N SER A 437 20.91 -25.21 7.35
CA SER A 437 22.02 -24.24 7.23
C SER A 437 21.61 -22.78 7.39
N GLY A 438 20.36 -22.51 7.76
CA GLY A 438 19.84 -21.16 7.89
C GLY A 438 20.53 -20.37 8.99
N VAL A 439 20.90 -19.13 8.67
CA VAL A 439 21.49 -18.15 9.57
C VAL A 439 20.81 -16.82 9.34
N VAL A 440 20.26 -16.20 10.38
CA VAL A 440 19.69 -14.85 10.31
C VAL A 440 20.77 -13.84 10.65
N HIS A 441 20.95 -12.85 9.80
CA HIS A 441 21.79 -11.68 10.02
C HIS A 441 20.90 -10.46 10.23
N ILE A 442 20.88 -9.91 11.44
CA ILE A 442 20.17 -8.68 11.78
C ILE A 442 21.17 -7.54 11.84
N GLN A 443 20.91 -6.45 11.12
CA GLN A 443 21.74 -5.25 11.10
C GLN A 443 20.90 -4.04 11.50
N LEU A 444 21.23 -3.45 12.64
CA LEU A 444 20.64 -2.19 13.10
C LEU A 444 21.45 -1.01 12.55
N ARG A 445 20.78 0.00 12.00
CA ARG A 445 21.43 1.09 11.25
C ARG A 445 20.78 2.47 11.47
N ARG A 446 19.77 2.59 12.34
CA ARG A 446 18.99 3.84 12.47
C ARG A 446 19.79 4.99 13.06
N LEU A 447 20.81 4.71 13.88
CA LEU A 447 21.70 5.74 14.43
C LEU A 447 22.39 6.57 13.33
N ILE A 448 22.65 5.98 12.16
CA ILE A 448 23.25 6.66 11.00
C ILE A 448 22.21 7.01 9.91
N ASN A 449 20.92 6.99 10.27
CA ASN A 449 19.78 7.28 9.41
C ASN A 449 19.66 6.36 8.19
N GLU A 450 20.08 5.11 8.38
CA GLU A 450 19.88 4.03 7.41
C GLU A 450 18.81 3.07 7.97
N GLU A 451 18.07 2.42 7.08
CA GLU A 451 17.07 1.45 7.50
C GLU A 451 17.75 0.23 8.11
N SER A 452 17.24 -0.20 9.26
CA SER A 452 17.60 -1.52 9.79
C SER A 452 17.03 -2.59 8.89
N LYS A 453 17.69 -3.74 8.82
CA LYS A 453 17.25 -4.87 8.01
C LYS A 453 17.65 -6.18 8.66
N PHE A 454 16.97 -7.25 8.28
CA PHE A 454 17.49 -8.59 8.49
C PHE A 454 17.41 -9.43 7.22
N GLU A 455 18.37 -10.31 7.07
CA GLU A 455 18.53 -11.22 5.94
C GLU A 455 18.72 -12.63 6.47
N ILE A 456 18.24 -13.65 5.75
CA ILE A 456 18.45 -15.05 6.10
C ILE A 456 19.36 -15.70 5.07
N GLU A 457 20.57 -16.04 5.46
CA GLU A 457 21.53 -16.80 4.64
C GLU A 457 21.26 -18.31 4.79
N TYR A 458 21.22 -19.05 3.70
CA TYR A 458 21.19 -20.52 3.71
C TYR A 458 21.99 -21.11 2.55
N SER A 459 22.28 -22.41 2.60
CA SER A 459 23.10 -23.08 1.59
C SER A 459 22.47 -24.35 1.02
N ILE A 460 22.66 -24.54 -0.29
CA ILE A 460 22.25 -25.75 -1.04
C ILE A 460 23.51 -26.43 -1.60
N ASN A 461 23.58 -27.76 -1.48
CA ASN A 461 24.69 -28.54 -2.05
C ASN A 461 24.50 -28.68 -3.58
N LYS A 462 25.51 -28.25 -4.35
CA LYS A 462 25.48 -28.22 -5.83
C LYS A 462 25.27 -29.59 -6.51
N THR A 463 25.52 -30.70 -5.81
CA THR A 463 25.32 -32.07 -6.31
C THR A 463 23.86 -32.43 -6.59
N GLN A 464 22.88 -31.73 -6.00
CA GLN A 464 21.46 -32.00 -6.28
C GLN A 464 20.97 -31.34 -7.58
N THR A 465 21.63 -30.29 -8.06
CA THR A 465 21.24 -29.56 -9.28
C THR A 465 21.75 -30.20 -10.57
N LEU A 466 22.75 -31.09 -10.52
CA LEU A 466 23.42 -31.66 -11.70
C LEU A 466 22.91 -33.07 -12.12
N ILE A 467 21.86 -33.61 -11.49
CA ILE A 467 21.30 -34.96 -11.79
C ILE A 467 20.60 -35.03 -13.18
N LYS A 468 20.77 -34.04 -14.05
CA LYS A 468 20.21 -34.04 -15.42
C LYS A 468 21.25 -34.14 -16.54
N GLU A 469 22.54 -34.23 -16.24
CA GLU A 469 23.56 -34.44 -17.27
C GLU A 469 23.98 -35.93 -17.31
N ASP A 470 24.04 -36.47 -18.53
CA ASP A 470 24.18 -37.90 -18.82
C ASP A 470 25.33 -38.57 -18.03
N PRO A 471 25.05 -39.66 -17.27
CA PRO A 471 26.07 -40.36 -16.51
C PRO A 471 27.12 -41.09 -17.37
N GLU A 472 26.98 -41.13 -18.69
CA GLU A 472 27.84 -41.93 -19.57
C GLU A 472 29.19 -41.28 -19.93
N ASN A 473 29.43 -40.00 -19.59
CA ASN A 473 30.65 -39.29 -20.02
C ASN A 473 31.74 -39.09 -18.93
N LEU A 474 31.63 -39.73 -17.76
CA LEU A 474 32.56 -39.51 -16.63
C LEU A 474 33.28 -40.79 -16.17
N ILE A 475 33.79 -41.59 -17.11
CA ILE A 475 34.78 -42.63 -16.80
C ILE A 475 36.12 -42.17 -17.39
N ASP A 476 36.90 -41.44 -16.61
CA ASP A 476 38.33 -41.28 -16.85
C ASP A 476 39.06 -42.01 -15.71
N GLU A 477 39.65 -43.16 -16.03
CA GLU A 477 40.06 -44.22 -15.11
C GLU A 477 41.41 -43.98 -14.39
N ASN A 478 42.00 -42.80 -14.47
CA ASN A 478 43.35 -42.57 -13.95
C ASN A 478 43.50 -41.25 -13.21
N ASP A 479 43.05 -41.15 -11.95
CA ASP A 479 43.79 -40.32 -11.00
C ASP A 479 43.60 -40.73 -9.54
N GLY A 480 44.73 -40.77 -8.83
CA GLY A 480 44.86 -41.33 -7.48
C GLY A 480 44.11 -40.53 -6.40
N PHE A 481 43.76 -41.22 -5.31
CA PHE A 481 43.21 -40.74 -4.04
C PHE A 481 43.38 -39.23 -3.76
N GLN A 482 42.51 -38.41 -4.35
CA GLN A 482 42.28 -37.04 -3.89
C GLN A 482 41.22 -37.10 -2.79
N GLN A 483 41.51 -36.46 -1.66
CA GLN A 483 40.54 -36.29 -0.57
C GLN A 483 39.22 -35.74 -1.15
N PRO A 484 38.05 -36.24 -0.71
CA PRO A 484 36.77 -35.81 -1.24
C PRO A 484 36.65 -34.29 -1.10
N LYS A 485 36.70 -33.59 -2.23
CA LYS A 485 36.51 -32.14 -2.32
C LYS A 485 35.14 -31.84 -1.72
N GLU A 486 35.08 -31.03 -0.66
CA GLU A 486 33.80 -30.68 -0.03
C GLU A 486 32.84 -30.18 -1.13
N PRO A 487 31.59 -30.65 -1.15
CA PRO A 487 30.62 -30.27 -2.17
C PRO A 487 30.48 -28.75 -2.15
N GLU A 488 30.67 -28.12 -3.30
CA GLU A 488 30.54 -26.69 -3.47
C GLU A 488 29.12 -26.27 -3.03
N LYS A 489 29.04 -25.42 -2.00
CA LYS A 489 27.77 -24.94 -1.44
C LYS A 489 27.40 -23.63 -2.12
N ILE A 490 26.20 -23.56 -2.70
CA ILE A 490 25.64 -22.32 -3.22
C ILE A 490 24.95 -21.61 -2.04
N LYS A 491 25.33 -20.37 -1.77
CA LYS A 491 24.73 -19.53 -0.73
C LYS A 491 23.59 -18.71 -1.31
N PHE A 492 22.47 -18.67 -0.60
CA PHE A 492 21.30 -17.88 -0.90
C PHE A 492 21.06 -16.90 0.24
N ILE A 493 20.59 -15.69 -0.08
CA ILE A 493 20.25 -14.65 0.90
C ILE A 493 18.79 -14.29 0.66
N MET A 494 17.97 -14.45 1.69
CA MET A 494 16.56 -14.06 1.67
C MET A 494 16.39 -12.71 2.36
N ALA A 495 15.97 -11.68 1.63
CA ALA A 495 15.69 -10.36 2.18
C ALA A 495 14.41 -10.35 3.04
N THR A 496 14.22 -9.34 3.89
CA THR A 496 13.03 -9.25 4.77
C THR A 496 11.70 -9.38 4.01
N SER A 497 11.56 -8.77 2.82
CA SER A 497 10.36 -8.89 1.98
C SER A 497 10.15 -10.32 1.46
N GLU A 498 11.23 -10.99 1.05
CA GLU A 498 11.18 -12.36 0.55
C GLU A 498 10.84 -13.35 1.66
N VAL A 499 11.18 -13.05 2.92
CA VAL A 499 10.77 -13.85 4.09
C VAL A 499 9.25 -13.80 4.28
N ASP A 500 8.62 -12.63 4.10
CA ASP A 500 7.17 -12.51 4.21
C ASP A 500 6.47 -13.21 3.04
N ASP A 501 7.00 -13.12 1.82
CA ASP A 501 6.53 -13.90 0.68
C ASP A 501 6.67 -15.41 0.92
N HIS A 502 7.80 -15.84 1.48
CA HIS A 502 8.03 -17.24 1.84
C HIS A 502 7.05 -17.72 2.93
N LYS A 503 6.72 -16.89 3.93
CA LYS A 503 5.68 -17.21 4.93
C LYS A 503 4.31 -17.38 4.30
N LEU A 504 3.96 -16.51 3.34
CA LEU A 504 2.72 -16.62 2.59
C LEU A 504 2.68 -17.94 1.81
N GLN A 505 3.74 -18.26 1.07
CA GLN A 505 3.88 -19.53 0.35
C GLN A 505 3.73 -20.75 1.28
N LEU A 506 4.41 -20.76 2.43
CA LEU A 506 4.27 -21.83 3.42
C LEU A 506 2.87 -21.91 4.03
N THR A 507 2.20 -20.78 4.26
CA THR A 507 0.83 -20.76 4.76
C THR A 507 -0.12 -21.42 3.76
N PHE A 508 0.07 -21.16 2.46
CA PHE A 508 -0.68 -21.85 1.40
C PHE A 508 -0.38 -23.35 1.36
N CYS A 509 0.89 -23.74 1.46
CA CYS A 509 1.30 -25.16 1.51
C CYS A 509 0.70 -25.93 2.70
N ASN A 510 0.41 -25.26 3.84
CA ASN A 510 -0.13 -25.95 5.03
C ASN A 510 -1.54 -26.51 4.82
N VAL A 511 -2.33 -25.88 3.95
CA VAL A 511 -3.73 -26.28 3.69
C VAL A 511 -3.81 -27.59 2.91
N ASP A 512 -2.81 -27.85 2.06
CA ASP A 512 -2.85 -28.92 1.06
C ASP A 512 -1.94 -30.12 1.39
N LEU A 513 -1.14 -30.07 2.47
CA LEU A 513 -0.24 -31.17 2.82
C LEU A 513 -1.03 -32.40 3.30
N SER A 514 -1.01 -33.46 2.50
CA SER A 514 -1.66 -34.74 2.80
C SER A 514 -1.10 -35.39 4.08
N GLU A 515 -1.90 -36.26 4.71
CA GLU A 515 -1.46 -37.05 5.87
C GLU A 515 -0.23 -37.92 5.59
N ALA A 516 0.12 -38.16 4.33
CA ALA A 516 1.30 -38.91 3.92
C ALA A 516 2.62 -38.12 4.06
N MET A 517 2.58 -36.80 4.31
CA MET A 517 3.77 -35.94 4.45
C MET A 517 3.93 -35.38 5.87
N LYS A 518 3.82 -36.25 6.89
CA LYS A 518 3.85 -35.86 8.31
C LYS A 518 5.11 -35.07 8.70
N SER A 519 6.28 -35.47 8.22
CA SER A 519 7.55 -34.78 8.50
C SER A 519 7.56 -33.35 7.96
N LYS A 520 7.15 -33.15 6.70
CA LYS A 520 7.04 -31.81 6.09
C LYS A 520 6.01 -30.94 6.78
N ARG A 521 4.88 -31.51 7.21
CA ARG A 521 3.85 -30.78 7.98
C ARG A 521 4.38 -30.29 9.33
N ILE A 522 5.21 -31.09 10.02
CA ILE A 522 5.86 -30.68 11.26
C ILE A 522 6.86 -29.55 11.01
N LEU A 523 7.74 -29.72 10.01
CA LEU A 523 8.69 -28.69 9.61
C LEU A 523 7.98 -27.39 9.29
N LEU A 524 6.90 -27.44 8.50
CA LEU A 524 6.16 -26.26 8.07
C LEU A 524 5.54 -25.51 9.24
N ASN A 525 4.80 -26.21 10.10
CA ASN A 525 4.13 -25.59 11.23
C ASN A 525 5.11 -24.92 12.19
N GLU A 526 6.25 -25.56 12.44
CA GLU A 526 7.29 -24.97 13.28
C GLU A 526 8.08 -23.89 12.54
N GLN A 527 8.26 -23.97 11.22
CA GLN A 527 8.96 -22.94 10.44
C GLN A 527 8.21 -21.60 10.49
N LEU A 528 6.88 -21.63 10.36
CA LEU A 528 6.06 -20.44 10.50
C LEU A 528 6.23 -19.82 11.91
N LYS A 529 6.29 -20.64 12.96
CA LYS A 529 6.55 -20.19 14.34
C LYS A 529 7.96 -19.64 14.50
N LEU A 530 8.96 -20.28 13.90
CA LEU A 530 10.36 -19.88 13.91
C LEU A 530 10.53 -18.51 13.24
N LEU A 531 10.04 -18.35 12.01
CA LEU A 531 10.14 -17.09 11.26
C LEU A 531 9.31 -15.96 11.91
N ASN A 532 8.20 -16.27 12.58
CA ASN A 532 7.48 -15.28 13.40
C ASN A 532 8.29 -14.87 14.63
N THR A 533 8.99 -15.81 15.25
CA THR A 533 9.90 -15.52 16.37
C THR A 533 11.08 -14.65 15.92
N VAL A 534 11.64 -14.90 14.73
CA VAL A 534 12.68 -14.04 14.11
C VAL A 534 12.15 -12.62 13.89
N ASN A 535 10.96 -12.44 13.31
CA ASN A 535 10.36 -11.11 13.14
C ASN A 535 10.13 -10.41 14.49
N ASN A 536 9.73 -11.15 15.52
CA ASN A 536 9.57 -10.59 16.87
C ASN A 536 10.90 -10.17 17.50
N ILE A 537 11.96 -10.95 17.31
CA ILE A 537 13.33 -10.58 17.74
C ILE A 537 13.75 -9.30 17.03
N TYR A 538 13.61 -9.26 15.70
CA TYR A 538 13.96 -8.09 14.90
C TYR A 538 13.18 -6.84 15.32
N SER A 539 11.87 -6.96 15.51
CA SER A 539 11.00 -5.88 15.99
C SER A 539 11.41 -5.39 17.39
N THR A 540 11.71 -6.31 18.32
CA THR A 540 12.16 -5.97 19.68
C THR A 540 13.55 -5.30 19.64
N MET A 541 14.45 -5.73 18.75
CA MET A 541 15.74 -5.08 18.54
C MET A 541 15.58 -3.65 18.02
N ILE A 542 14.65 -3.41 17.09
CA ILE A 542 14.30 -2.04 16.66
C ILE A 542 13.74 -1.23 17.84
N GLN A 543 12.87 -1.80 18.66
CA GLN A 543 12.33 -1.11 19.84
C GLN A 543 13.43 -0.71 20.82
N LEU A 544 14.39 -1.62 21.07
CA LEU A 544 15.58 -1.35 21.88
C LEU A 544 16.46 -0.26 21.26
N GLU A 545 16.66 -0.28 19.94
CA GLU A 545 17.39 0.75 19.21
C GLU A 545 16.71 2.12 19.36
N MET A 546 15.40 2.19 19.10
CA MET A 546 14.58 3.41 19.19
C MET A 546 14.48 3.96 20.61
N ALA A 547 14.40 3.08 21.62
CA ALA A 547 14.43 3.47 23.03
C ALA A 547 15.81 3.93 23.49
N GLY A 548 16.84 3.82 22.64
CA GLY A 548 18.18 4.32 22.94
C GLY A 548 19.01 3.37 23.80
N HIS A 549 18.73 2.07 23.79
CA HIS A 549 19.55 1.12 24.56
C HIS A 549 20.97 1.07 23.99
N PRO A 550 22.04 1.29 24.80
CA PRO A 550 23.41 1.43 24.30
C PRO A 550 23.94 0.19 23.56
N ASP A 551 23.65 -1.02 24.05
CA ASP A 551 24.12 -2.26 23.43
C ASP A 551 23.47 -2.61 22.08
N TYR A 552 22.38 -1.94 21.71
CA TYR A 552 21.62 -2.21 20.49
C TYR A 552 21.79 -1.10 19.43
N GLN A 553 22.80 -0.24 19.58
CA GLN A 553 23.09 0.82 18.61
C GLN A 553 24.12 0.36 17.58
N LEU A 554 23.74 0.39 16.30
CA LEU A 554 24.53 -0.17 15.19
C LEU A 554 24.92 -1.65 15.39
N LYS A 555 24.08 -2.39 16.12
CA LYS A 555 24.35 -3.79 16.46
C LYS A 555 24.15 -4.69 15.24
N GLU A 556 25.10 -5.59 15.05
CA GLU A 556 24.99 -6.72 14.12
C GLU A 556 24.84 -8.00 14.93
N GLU A 557 23.75 -8.74 14.72
CA GLU A 557 23.44 -9.97 15.44
C GLU A 557 23.28 -11.11 14.45
N THR A 558 23.86 -12.26 14.77
CA THR A 558 23.75 -13.47 13.94
C THR A 558 23.06 -14.58 14.73
N LEU A 559 21.90 -15.02 14.26
CA LEU A 559 21.12 -16.08 14.90
C LEU A 559 21.17 -17.34 14.04
N GLN A 560 21.50 -18.48 14.64
CA GLN A 560 21.50 -19.77 13.95
C GLN A 560 20.06 -20.32 13.93
N LEU A 561 19.51 -20.59 12.73
CA LEU A 561 18.26 -21.34 12.57
C LEU A 561 18.52 -22.84 12.50
N SER A 562 19.70 -23.20 11.98
CA SER A 562 20.12 -24.58 11.84
C SER A 562 20.45 -25.25 13.18
N ASP A 563 20.23 -26.55 13.23
CA ASP A 563 20.71 -27.35 14.34
C ASP A 563 22.23 -27.49 14.30
N ARG A 564 22.90 -26.96 15.35
CA ARG A 564 24.37 -27.02 15.49
C ARG A 564 24.93 -28.44 15.46
N ALA A 565 24.13 -29.43 15.88
CA ALA A 565 24.55 -30.83 15.87
C ALA A 565 24.31 -31.51 14.51
N GLY A 566 23.60 -30.86 13.58
CA GLY A 566 23.25 -31.41 12.28
C GLY A 566 22.26 -32.58 12.34
N GLU A 567 21.60 -32.82 13.48
CA GLU A 567 20.73 -33.97 13.69
C GLU A 567 19.46 -33.88 12.83
N ILE A 568 18.91 -32.67 12.68
CA ILE A 568 17.78 -32.42 11.77
C ILE A 568 18.16 -32.82 10.34
N SER A 569 19.34 -32.42 9.86
CA SER A 569 19.82 -32.79 8.53
C SER A 569 19.95 -34.31 8.38
N ARG A 570 20.50 -34.98 9.41
CA ARG A 570 20.68 -36.43 9.43
C ARG A 570 19.34 -37.16 9.33
N ILE A 571 18.35 -36.76 10.12
CA ILE A 571 17.00 -37.36 10.11
C ILE A 571 16.33 -37.15 8.75
N LEU A 572 16.38 -35.93 8.21
CA LEU A 572 15.78 -35.64 6.90
C LEU A 572 16.43 -36.43 5.75
N SER A 573 17.71 -36.79 5.87
CA SER A 573 18.39 -37.63 4.88
C SER A 573 18.16 -39.15 5.06
N GLY A 574 17.71 -39.60 6.23
CA GLY A 574 17.73 -41.01 6.65
C GLY A 574 16.36 -41.71 6.79
N MET A 575 15.23 -40.99 6.63
CA MET A 575 13.89 -41.55 6.82
C MET A 575 13.57 -42.67 5.80
N LYS A 576 13.74 -43.95 6.17
CA LYS A 576 13.25 -45.08 5.35
C LYS A 576 12.51 -46.22 6.05
N ASP A 577 12.63 -46.45 7.37
CA ASP A 577 12.04 -47.69 7.94
C ASP A 577 11.36 -47.56 9.34
N ASN A 578 11.51 -46.44 10.09
CA ASN A 578 10.90 -46.28 11.43
C ASN A 578 10.23 -44.89 11.60
N GLU A 579 9.31 -44.60 10.68
CA GLU A 579 8.78 -43.27 10.39
C GLU A 579 8.24 -42.51 11.62
N ASN A 580 7.47 -43.17 12.50
CA ASN A 580 6.81 -42.49 13.61
C ASN A 580 7.79 -42.07 14.73
N GLU A 581 8.85 -42.83 15.01
CA GLU A 581 9.82 -42.49 16.04
C GLU A 581 10.71 -41.32 15.59
N GLU A 582 11.21 -41.38 14.36
CA GLU A 582 12.01 -40.33 13.75
C GLU A 582 11.22 -39.02 13.59
N ILE A 583 9.92 -39.11 13.24
CA ILE A 583 9.00 -37.96 13.21
C ILE A 583 8.91 -37.28 14.59
N ASN A 584 8.78 -38.05 15.66
CA ASN A 584 8.70 -37.51 17.02
C ASN A 584 10.01 -36.87 17.46
N ILE A 585 11.15 -37.45 17.09
CA ILE A 585 12.48 -36.87 17.35
C ILE A 585 12.64 -35.56 16.57
N LEU A 586 12.30 -35.56 15.28
CA LEU A 586 12.35 -34.37 14.43
C LEU A 586 11.50 -33.23 15.02
N LYS A 587 10.26 -33.55 15.43
CA LYS A 587 9.37 -32.58 16.08
C LYS A 587 10.03 -31.95 17.31
N ARG A 588 10.57 -32.77 18.23
CA ARG A 588 11.24 -32.27 19.44
C ARG A 588 12.45 -31.41 19.13
N LEU A 589 13.26 -31.78 18.14
CA LEU A 589 14.45 -31.01 17.74
C LEU A 589 14.08 -29.64 17.18
N VAL A 590 13.09 -29.62 16.29
CA VAL A 590 12.62 -28.39 15.65
C VAL A 590 11.90 -27.47 16.65
N GLU A 591 11.07 -28.02 17.53
CA GLU A 591 10.45 -27.28 18.63
C GLU A 591 11.52 -26.69 19.57
N LYS A 592 12.54 -27.47 19.93
CA LYS A 592 13.66 -27.01 20.77
C LYS A 592 14.40 -25.84 20.13
N GLN A 593 14.65 -25.86 18.82
CA GLN A 593 15.28 -24.72 18.12
C GLN A 593 14.41 -23.47 18.16
N THR A 594 13.12 -23.63 17.89
CA THR A 594 12.14 -22.53 17.98
C THR A 594 12.09 -21.94 19.40
N ASP A 595 12.08 -22.79 20.41
CA ASP A 595 12.06 -22.37 21.82
C ASP A 595 13.36 -21.68 22.25
N GLN A 596 14.52 -22.05 21.71
CA GLN A 596 15.76 -21.31 21.94
C GLN A 596 15.68 -19.87 21.44
N LEU A 597 15.15 -19.65 20.23
CA LEU A 597 14.93 -18.28 19.73
C LEU A 597 13.86 -17.53 20.54
N ARG A 598 12.82 -18.22 21.02
CA ARG A 598 11.82 -17.61 21.91
C ARG A 598 12.43 -17.16 23.23
N LEU A 599 13.36 -17.93 23.80
CA LEU A 599 14.09 -17.54 25.01
C LEU A 599 14.95 -16.28 24.77
N ILE A 600 15.62 -16.19 23.61
CA ILE A 600 16.36 -14.98 23.21
C ILE A 600 15.41 -13.79 23.11
N HIS A 601 14.27 -13.94 22.43
CA HIS A 601 13.25 -12.89 22.33
C HIS A 601 12.74 -12.44 23.71
N GLN A 602 12.40 -13.39 24.59
CA GLN A 602 11.94 -13.09 25.96
C GLN A 602 13.00 -12.32 26.75
N GLN A 603 14.27 -12.72 26.65
CA GLN A 603 15.37 -11.98 27.28
C GLN A 603 15.50 -10.55 26.75
N MET A 604 15.33 -10.34 25.43
CA MET A 604 15.35 -8.99 24.85
C MET A 604 14.18 -8.13 25.34
N VAL A 605 12.98 -8.71 25.47
CA VAL A 605 11.81 -8.00 26.04
C VAL A 605 12.06 -7.62 27.50
N ILE A 606 12.68 -8.51 28.30
CA ILE A 606 13.09 -8.19 29.68
C ILE A 606 14.10 -7.04 29.68
N ASN A 607 15.12 -7.11 28.83
CA ASN A 607 16.13 -6.04 28.71
C ASN A 607 15.50 -4.70 28.31
N TYR A 608 14.52 -4.71 27.42
CA TYR A 608 13.78 -3.53 27.01
C TYR A 608 13.02 -2.90 28.17
N LYS A 609 12.28 -3.70 28.94
CA LYS A 609 11.55 -3.23 30.13
C LYS A 609 12.50 -2.68 31.20
N LEU A 610 13.56 -3.42 31.53
CA LEU A 610 14.57 -2.97 32.50
C LEU A 610 15.25 -1.67 32.07
N TRP A 611 15.53 -1.51 30.78
CA TRP A 611 16.09 -0.26 30.25
C TRP A 611 15.16 0.93 30.47
N LEU A 612 13.88 0.79 30.14
CA LEU A 612 12.90 1.86 30.37
C LEU A 612 12.72 2.16 31.86
N GLU A 613 12.66 1.14 32.71
CA GLU A 613 12.56 1.29 34.15
C GLU A 613 13.76 2.06 34.71
N HIS A 614 14.99 1.66 34.35
CA HIS A 614 16.19 2.38 34.76
C HIS A 614 16.23 3.81 34.19
N LEU A 615 15.89 4.00 32.92
CA LEU A 615 15.89 5.34 32.31
C LEU A 615 14.93 6.28 33.05
N GLU A 616 13.73 5.82 33.38
CA GLU A 616 12.75 6.60 34.12
C GLU A 616 13.14 6.83 35.59
N GLU A 617 13.79 5.85 36.24
CA GLU A 617 14.38 6.03 37.55
C GLU A 617 15.44 7.15 37.53
N TYR A 618 16.39 7.09 36.59
CA TYR A 618 17.46 8.08 36.49
C TYR A 618 16.95 9.47 36.06
N ARG A 619 15.88 9.53 35.25
CA ARG A 619 15.16 10.79 34.95
C ARG A 619 14.53 11.42 36.19
N LYS A 620 14.03 10.63 37.13
CA LYS A 620 13.53 11.14 38.42
C LYS A 620 14.68 11.60 39.33
N LEU A 621 15.80 10.87 39.32
CA LEU A 621 16.98 11.19 40.11
C LEU A 621 17.80 12.37 39.58
N THR A 622 17.69 12.68 38.28
CA THR A 622 18.47 13.71 37.58
C THR A 622 17.57 14.48 36.64
N ARG A 623 17.11 15.66 37.08
CA ARG A 623 16.09 16.42 36.36
C ARG A 623 16.50 16.72 34.92
N LEU A 624 17.79 17.01 34.71
CA LEU A 624 18.37 17.34 33.41
C LEU A 624 18.23 16.23 32.37
N LEU A 625 18.16 14.95 32.76
CA LEU A 625 17.93 13.85 31.82
C LEU A 625 16.55 13.93 31.16
N GLN A 626 15.59 14.62 31.78
CA GLN A 626 14.26 14.80 31.21
C GLN A 626 14.27 15.81 30.05
N LEU A 627 15.29 16.66 29.94
CA LEU A 627 15.43 17.62 28.83
C LEU A 627 15.80 16.95 27.51
N PHE A 628 16.34 15.74 27.57
CA PHE A 628 16.80 14.97 26.41
C PHE A 628 15.79 13.89 26.02
N SER A 629 15.56 13.72 24.72
CA SER A 629 14.81 12.57 24.21
C SER A 629 15.57 11.27 24.48
N ASN A 630 14.90 10.12 24.35
CA ASN A 630 15.53 8.80 24.54
C ASN A 630 16.75 8.63 23.60
N ARG A 631 16.65 9.08 22.35
CA ARG A 631 17.76 9.05 21.38
C ARG A 631 18.89 10.01 21.75
N GLN A 632 18.58 11.19 22.27
CA GLN A 632 19.61 12.12 22.75
C GLN A 632 20.37 11.58 23.95
N VAL A 633 19.67 10.97 24.92
CA VAL A 633 20.30 10.28 26.06
C VAL A 633 21.25 9.20 25.57
N MET A 634 20.81 8.41 24.60
CA MET A 634 21.65 7.38 23.96
C MET A 634 22.89 7.95 23.28
N ILE A 635 22.74 9.02 22.48
CA ILE A 635 23.89 9.65 21.83
C ILE A 635 24.86 10.21 22.87
N LEU A 636 24.36 10.83 23.94
CA LEU A 636 25.22 11.28 25.06
C LEU A 636 25.97 10.09 25.70
N ILE A 637 25.33 8.94 25.89
CA ILE A 637 26.01 7.72 26.36
C ILE A 637 27.09 7.27 25.36
N ILE A 638 26.79 7.25 24.06
CA ILE A 638 27.78 6.89 23.02
C ILE A 638 28.97 7.85 23.07
N LEU A 639 28.73 9.16 23.15
CA LEU A 639 29.77 10.18 23.21
C LEU A 639 30.64 10.03 24.47
N LEU A 640 30.04 9.71 25.63
CA LEU A 640 30.76 9.46 26.89
C LEU A 640 31.47 8.10 26.93
N THR A 641 31.15 7.16 26.04
CA THR A 641 31.76 5.83 26.02
C THR A 641 33.21 5.90 25.52
N LYS A 642 34.09 5.19 26.23
CA LYS A 642 35.51 5.10 25.85
C LYS A 642 35.68 4.33 24.55
N SER A 643 36.34 4.92 23.56
CA SER A 643 36.66 4.31 22.27
C SER A 643 37.49 3.03 22.45
N ARG A 644 37.28 2.03 21.60
CA ARG A 644 37.99 0.74 21.60
C ARG A 644 38.41 0.39 20.18
N GLU A 645 39.49 -0.37 20.00
CA GLU A 645 39.86 -0.93 18.68
C GLU A 645 38.72 -1.78 18.08
N ASP A 646 37.98 -2.53 18.91
CA ASP A 646 36.89 -3.41 18.48
C ASP A 646 35.50 -2.74 18.41
N ASN A 647 35.28 -1.65 19.16
CA ASN A 647 33.96 -1.01 19.29
C ASN A 647 33.89 0.23 18.41
N ARG A 648 33.47 0.03 17.15
CA ARG A 648 33.41 1.09 16.14
C ARG A 648 32.19 2.01 16.27
N THR A 649 31.25 1.80 17.18
CA THR A 649 29.99 2.56 17.21
C THR A 649 30.20 4.07 17.33
N LYS A 650 31.00 4.53 18.31
CA LYS A 650 31.30 5.96 18.49
C LYS A 650 32.07 6.56 17.31
N SER A 651 33.16 5.92 16.88
CA SER A 651 33.92 6.34 15.70
C SER A 651 33.06 6.39 14.43
N ASN A 652 32.24 5.37 14.19
CA ASN A 652 31.35 5.29 13.01
C ASN A 652 30.29 6.39 13.05
N PHE A 653 29.69 6.62 14.22
CA PHE A 653 28.76 7.72 14.44
C PHE A 653 29.41 9.06 14.12
N LEU A 654 30.58 9.37 14.69
CA LEU A 654 31.30 10.63 14.47
C LEU A 654 31.78 10.80 13.02
N LYS A 655 32.25 9.72 12.37
CA LYS A 655 32.63 9.72 10.94
C LYS A 655 31.44 10.06 10.04
N LYS A 656 30.26 9.50 10.32
CA LYS A 656 29.05 9.78 9.56
C LYS A 656 28.56 11.22 9.82
N LEU A 657 28.61 11.67 11.07
CA LEU A 657 28.15 13.00 11.49
C LEU A 657 28.94 14.14 10.81
N HIS A 658 30.26 13.97 10.68
CA HIS A 658 31.16 15.02 10.20
C HIS A 658 31.60 14.90 8.72
N PHE A 659 30.96 14.02 7.92
CA PHE A 659 31.08 13.82 6.46
C PHE A 659 32.48 13.78 5.81
N LYS A 660 33.56 13.86 6.56
CA LYS A 660 34.92 13.80 6.04
C LYS A 660 35.42 12.35 6.05
N SER A 661 35.70 11.83 4.86
CA SER A 661 36.51 10.62 4.67
C SER A 661 37.97 10.91 5.00
N ASP A 662 38.25 11.37 6.21
CA ASP A 662 39.63 11.62 6.62
C ASP A 662 40.31 10.28 6.81
N LYS A 663 41.29 9.99 5.95
CA LYS A 663 42.26 8.90 6.14
C LYS A 663 43.03 9.02 7.48
N ASN A 664 42.92 10.18 8.14
CA ASN A 664 43.58 10.55 9.39
C ASN A 664 42.64 10.59 10.62
N PHE A 665 41.54 9.83 10.63
CA PHE A 665 40.69 9.72 11.84
C PHE A 665 41.45 8.97 12.94
N ASN A 666 42.08 9.72 13.86
CA ASN A 666 42.83 9.22 15.01
C ASN A 666 42.11 9.55 16.33
N ASP A 667 42.63 9.03 17.44
CA ASP A 667 42.03 9.20 18.78
C ASP A 667 41.88 10.67 19.20
N ASN A 668 42.84 11.53 18.81
CA ASN A 668 42.78 12.96 19.10
C ASN A 668 41.63 13.64 18.35
N ARG A 669 41.45 13.33 17.06
CA ARG A 669 40.35 13.87 16.27
C ARG A 669 39.00 13.34 16.75
N GLU A 670 38.93 12.07 17.15
CA GLU A 670 37.72 11.51 17.75
C GLU A 670 37.36 12.24 19.05
N LEU A 671 38.34 12.53 19.90
CA LEU A 671 38.15 13.32 21.12
C LEU A 671 37.63 14.72 20.82
N GLU A 672 38.28 15.47 19.91
CA GLU A 672 37.84 16.81 19.50
C GLU A 672 36.38 16.83 19.05
N LEU A 673 36.02 15.92 18.13
CA LEU A 673 34.65 15.81 17.61
C LEU A 673 33.65 15.37 18.69
N THR A 674 34.08 14.54 19.65
CA THR A 674 33.26 14.18 20.82
C THR A 674 32.95 15.41 21.66
N ILE A 675 33.96 16.20 22.00
CA ILE A 675 33.80 17.40 22.83
C ILE A 675 32.91 18.42 22.12
N GLU A 676 33.11 18.64 20.82
CA GLU A 676 32.26 19.57 20.06
C GLU A 676 30.81 19.08 19.96
N SER A 677 30.60 17.78 19.72
CA SER A 677 29.26 17.19 19.73
C SER A 677 28.56 17.36 21.08
N LEU A 678 29.25 17.06 22.20
CA LEU A 678 28.72 17.28 23.55
C LEU A 678 28.33 18.75 23.78
N ARG A 679 29.18 19.69 23.33
CA ARG A 679 28.88 21.13 23.41
C ARG A 679 27.63 21.48 22.63
N HIS A 680 27.40 20.92 21.45
CA HIS A 680 26.17 21.19 20.70
C HIS A 680 24.91 20.76 21.45
N TYR A 681 24.90 19.56 22.04
CA TYR A 681 23.79 19.09 22.87
C TYR A 681 23.56 19.98 24.10
N LEU A 682 24.63 20.33 24.81
CA LEU A 682 24.52 21.14 26.02
C LEU A 682 24.11 22.59 25.73
N ARG A 683 24.65 23.20 24.68
CA ARG A 683 24.26 24.55 24.21
C ARG A 683 22.82 24.59 23.72
N SER A 684 22.28 23.48 23.20
CA SER A 684 20.87 23.40 22.77
C SER A 684 19.87 23.61 23.91
N LEU A 685 20.31 23.42 25.16
CA LEU A 685 19.49 23.67 26.35
C LEU A 685 19.38 25.17 26.71
N ARG A 686 20.14 26.05 26.05
CA ARG A 686 20.17 27.51 26.33
C ARG A 686 20.44 27.84 27.80
N LEU A 687 21.43 27.16 28.39
CA LEU A 687 21.89 27.42 29.76
C LEU A 687 22.97 28.51 29.73
N PHE A 688 22.73 29.63 30.40
CA PHE A 688 23.56 30.85 30.31
C PHE A 688 24.64 30.96 31.38
N THR A 689 24.48 30.26 32.50
CA THR A 689 25.32 30.38 33.69
C THR A 689 26.38 29.29 33.79
N CYS A 690 26.40 28.35 32.84
CA CYS A 690 27.23 27.16 32.89
C CYS A 690 28.44 27.31 31.96
N ASP A 691 29.62 26.87 32.42
CA ASP A 691 30.84 26.90 31.60
C ASP A 691 30.83 25.74 30.58
N LEU A 692 30.46 26.06 29.35
CA LEU A 692 30.48 25.14 28.19
C LEU A 692 31.72 25.33 27.31
N SER A 693 32.84 25.82 27.88
CA SER A 693 34.14 25.85 27.22
C SER A 693 34.62 24.43 26.88
N ALA A 694 35.39 24.30 25.79
CA ALA A 694 35.91 23.00 25.38
C ALA A 694 36.79 22.35 26.47
N GLU A 695 37.57 23.16 27.20
CA GLU A 695 38.43 22.71 28.30
C GLU A 695 37.61 22.11 29.45
N ASN A 696 36.55 22.78 29.91
CA ASN A 696 35.73 22.26 30.99
C ASN A 696 34.99 20.98 30.59
N ILE A 697 34.41 20.94 29.37
CA ILE A 697 33.74 19.74 28.86
C ILE A 697 34.73 18.58 28.70
N GLN A 698 35.96 18.83 28.23
CA GLN A 698 36.99 17.81 28.14
C GLN A 698 37.39 17.26 29.51
N ARG A 699 37.57 18.13 30.52
CA ARG A 699 37.86 17.73 31.91
C ARG A 699 36.76 16.83 32.47
N LEU A 700 35.49 17.21 32.28
CA LEU A 700 34.34 16.44 32.75
C LEU A 700 34.17 15.12 32.00
N TYR A 701 34.39 15.13 30.68
CA TYR A 701 34.40 13.93 29.86
C TYR A 701 35.41 12.92 30.40
N VAL A 702 36.68 13.32 30.61
CA VAL A 702 37.72 12.42 31.15
C VAL A 702 37.34 11.83 32.50
N LYS A 703 36.70 12.62 33.38
CA LYS A 703 36.27 12.16 34.72
C LYS A 703 35.10 11.16 34.67
N HIS A 704 34.16 11.35 33.75
CA HIS A 704 32.89 10.60 33.71
C HIS A 704 32.74 9.66 32.52
N GLN A 705 33.84 9.35 31.83
CA GLN A 705 33.86 8.35 30.75
C GLN A 705 33.20 7.03 31.18
N ILE A 706 32.42 6.47 30.27
CA ILE A 706 31.73 5.19 30.43
C ILE A 706 32.67 4.07 29.94
N PRO A 707 33.03 3.10 30.80
CA PRO A 707 33.78 1.93 30.37
C PRO A 707 33.02 1.11 29.33
N ASN A 708 33.73 0.50 28.39
CA ASN A 708 33.12 -0.45 27.45
C ASN A 708 32.44 -1.61 28.19
N ARG A 709 31.28 -2.06 27.65
CA ARG A 709 30.45 -3.14 28.24
C ARG A 709 29.92 -2.84 29.65
N SER A 710 29.81 -1.57 30.00
CA SER A 710 29.02 -1.17 31.17
C SER A 710 27.57 -1.59 30.97
N ASN A 711 26.94 -2.12 32.01
CA ASN A 711 25.50 -2.37 31.97
C ASN A 711 24.73 -1.05 31.84
N SER A 712 23.46 -1.14 31.44
CA SER A 712 22.59 0.02 31.21
C SER A 712 22.53 0.98 32.39
N GLU A 713 22.41 0.44 33.61
CA GLU A 713 22.34 1.22 34.86
C GLU A 713 23.63 2.04 35.09
N SER A 714 24.80 1.42 34.92
CA SER A 714 26.11 2.08 35.05
C SER A 714 26.28 3.20 34.02
N CYS A 715 25.83 2.99 32.79
CA CYS A 715 25.85 4.01 31.74
C CYS A 715 25.03 5.25 32.15
N LEU A 716 23.79 5.04 32.62
CA LEU A 716 22.91 6.11 33.09
C LEU A 716 23.47 6.82 34.33
N LYS A 717 24.06 6.08 35.26
CA LYS A 717 24.72 6.63 36.45
C LYS A 717 25.86 7.58 36.12
N LYS A 718 26.70 7.20 35.15
CA LYS A 718 27.82 8.02 34.69
C LYS A 718 27.35 9.27 33.94
N LEU A 719 26.36 9.13 33.06
CA LEU A 719 25.75 10.28 32.39
C LEU A 719 25.09 11.24 33.40
N SER A 720 24.35 10.70 34.38
CA SER A 720 23.76 11.48 35.47
C SER A 720 24.82 12.26 36.25
N ALA A 721 25.92 11.61 36.63
CA ALA A 721 27.03 12.27 37.33
C ALA A 721 27.70 13.36 36.48
N PHE A 722 27.88 13.13 35.18
CA PHE A 722 28.38 14.12 34.23
C PHE A 722 27.48 15.36 34.18
N LEU A 723 26.16 15.17 34.04
CA LEU A 723 25.20 16.29 33.97
C LEU A 723 25.08 17.04 35.29
N LYS A 724 25.06 16.33 36.44
CA LYS A 724 24.99 16.96 37.77
C LYS A 724 26.20 17.82 38.10
N GLU A 725 27.40 17.37 37.74
CA GLU A 725 28.62 18.17 37.96
C GLU A 725 28.68 19.39 37.03
N LEU A 726 28.16 19.28 35.81
CA LEU A 726 28.16 20.38 34.86
C LEU A 726 27.15 21.49 35.22
N LEU A 727 25.96 21.10 35.69
CA LEU A 727 24.78 21.95 35.71
C LEU A 727 24.08 22.00 37.08
N HIS A 728 24.76 21.74 38.20
CA HIS A 728 24.16 21.76 39.56
C HIS A 728 22.71 21.19 39.65
N ASP A 729 22.46 20.05 38.97
CA ASP A 729 21.13 19.39 38.81
C ASP A 729 19.99 20.22 38.17
N GLY A 730 20.35 21.27 37.45
CA GLY A 730 19.46 22.13 36.67
C GLY A 730 18.95 23.34 37.44
N ASP A 731 19.50 23.65 38.61
CA ASP A 731 19.13 24.82 39.43
C ASP A 731 19.21 26.14 38.66
N GLU A 732 20.06 26.21 37.62
CA GLU A 732 20.15 27.36 36.73
C GLU A 732 18.89 27.61 35.89
N LEU A 733 18.01 26.61 35.78
CA LEU A 733 16.71 26.71 35.13
C LEU A 733 15.61 27.26 36.07
N PHE A 734 15.87 27.40 37.38
CA PHE A 734 14.90 27.78 38.41
C PHE A 734 15.00 29.25 38.86
N ILE A 735 15.39 30.17 37.98
CA ILE A 735 15.55 31.60 38.33
C ILE A 735 14.23 32.19 38.88
N GLU A 736 14.23 32.62 40.14
CA GLU A 736 13.09 33.10 40.95
C GLU A 736 12.41 34.37 40.40
N ARG A 737 11.61 34.29 39.34
CA ARG A 737 10.89 35.48 38.82
C ARG A 737 9.41 35.32 38.55
N THR A 738 8.87 34.11 38.57
CA THR A 738 7.43 33.87 38.35
C THR A 738 6.74 33.52 39.66
N THR A 739 5.64 34.23 39.95
CA THR A 739 4.74 33.86 41.05
C THR A 739 4.05 32.56 40.68
N VAL A 740 4.28 31.50 41.45
CA VAL A 740 3.60 30.20 41.29
C VAL A 740 2.13 30.41 41.63
N ASN A 741 1.26 30.47 40.60
CA ASN A 741 -0.19 30.51 40.76
C ASN A 741 -0.79 29.14 40.46
N ASP A 742 -1.92 28.81 41.10
CA ASP A 742 -2.64 27.57 40.83
C ASP A 742 -3.19 27.53 39.39
N ASN A 743 -2.87 26.46 38.66
CA ASN A 743 -3.25 26.11 37.28
C ASN A 743 -2.94 27.18 36.20
N GLN A 744 -1.70 27.19 35.70
CA GLN A 744 -1.20 28.08 34.65
C GLN A 744 -1.30 27.48 33.24
N GLN A 745 -2.47 26.99 32.84
CA GLN A 745 -2.72 26.45 31.51
C GLN A 745 -3.63 27.37 30.69
N TYR A 746 -3.18 27.78 29.50
CA TYR A 746 -3.84 28.77 28.68
C TYR A 746 -4.16 28.27 27.26
N LEU A 747 -5.38 28.53 26.78
CA LEU A 747 -5.78 28.31 25.40
C LEU A 747 -5.60 29.61 24.61
N VAL A 748 -4.73 29.56 23.59
CA VAL A 748 -4.50 30.64 22.63
C VAL A 748 -5.33 30.34 21.38
N THR A 749 -6.51 30.94 21.31
CA THR A 749 -7.39 30.81 20.13
C THR A 749 -6.91 31.75 19.03
N LEU A 750 -6.45 31.17 17.92
CA LEU A 750 -6.03 31.90 16.74
C LEU A 750 -7.26 32.22 15.88
N THR A 751 -7.49 33.50 15.59
CA THR A 751 -8.65 33.93 14.78
C THR A 751 -8.45 33.55 13.31
N HIS A 752 -9.40 32.83 12.72
CA HIS A 752 -9.46 32.69 11.26
C HIS A 752 -9.70 34.07 10.63
N LYS A 753 -8.78 34.52 9.78
CA LYS A 753 -9.06 35.66 8.89
C LYS A 753 -10.14 35.20 7.91
N ASP A 754 -11.30 35.86 7.98
CA ASP A 754 -12.49 35.78 7.10
C ASP A 754 -12.66 34.49 6.29
N GLN A 755 -13.54 33.59 6.77
CA GLN A 755 -13.97 32.34 6.11
C GLN A 755 -14.63 32.53 4.71
N LEU A 756 -14.73 33.76 4.21
CA LEU A 756 -15.38 34.10 2.94
C LEU A 756 -14.41 34.19 1.76
N ALA A 757 -13.10 34.23 1.98
CA ALA A 757 -12.11 34.17 0.92
C ALA A 757 -11.75 32.72 0.59
N GLU A 758 -11.64 32.38 -0.70
CA GLU A 758 -11.16 31.06 -1.13
C GLU A 758 -9.83 30.73 -0.42
N PRO A 759 -9.68 29.49 0.11
CA PRO A 759 -8.47 29.10 0.81
C PRO A 759 -7.27 29.26 -0.13
N ASN A 760 -6.44 30.26 0.15
CA ASN A 760 -5.21 30.44 -0.61
C ASN A 760 -4.30 29.24 -0.30
N PRO A 761 -3.79 28.50 -1.31
CA PRO A 761 -2.87 27.39 -1.07
C PRO A 761 -1.56 27.80 -0.35
N LEU A 762 -1.29 29.11 -0.23
CA LEU A 762 -0.18 29.68 0.54
C LEU A 762 -0.56 30.16 1.96
N ASP A 763 -1.81 30.01 2.40
CA ASP A 763 -2.16 30.35 3.79
C ASP A 763 -1.60 29.30 4.75
N HIS A 764 -0.53 29.71 5.43
CA HIS A 764 0.19 28.89 6.39
C HIS A 764 -0.39 29.06 7.80
N ASP A 765 -0.32 27.99 8.61
CA ASP A 765 -0.83 28.06 9.98
C ASP A 765 0.04 28.88 10.94
N LEU A 766 1.31 29.07 10.58
CA LEU A 766 2.30 29.85 11.31
C LEU A 766 2.49 31.22 10.65
N ASP A 767 1.53 32.13 10.84
CA ASP A 767 1.58 33.47 10.28
C ASP A 767 2.33 34.47 11.19
N MET A 768 2.46 35.72 10.74
CA MET A 768 3.11 36.80 11.52
C MET A 768 2.45 37.01 12.88
N GLU A 769 1.14 36.90 12.97
CA GLU A 769 0.40 37.08 14.23
C GLU A 769 0.77 35.98 15.21
N THR A 770 0.76 34.73 14.75
CA THR A 770 1.13 33.55 15.55
C THR A 770 2.55 33.68 16.11
N PHE A 771 3.53 34.07 15.28
CA PHE A 771 4.90 34.31 15.75
C PHE A 771 5.02 35.51 16.70
N SER A 772 4.24 36.57 16.48
CA SER A 772 4.24 37.74 17.36
C SER A 772 3.70 37.38 18.75
N ILE A 773 2.61 36.61 18.81
CA ILE A 773 2.07 36.07 20.06
C ILE A 773 3.12 35.18 20.73
N LEU A 774 3.71 34.23 19.98
CA LEU A 774 4.71 33.31 20.49
C LEU A 774 5.91 34.03 21.12
N VAL A 775 6.46 35.06 20.47
CA VAL A 775 7.54 35.88 21.03
C VAL A 775 7.08 36.68 22.25
N ASN A 776 5.83 37.17 22.25
CA ASN A 776 5.31 37.97 23.35
C ASN A 776 4.92 37.15 24.59
N ILE A 777 4.57 35.86 24.47
CA ILE A 777 4.37 35.01 25.66
C ILE A 777 5.69 34.60 26.33
N LEU A 778 6.80 34.66 25.60
CA LEU A 778 8.13 34.40 26.16
C LEU A 778 8.56 35.58 27.01
N SER A 779 8.44 35.47 28.33
CA SER A 779 8.54 36.59 29.26
C SER A 779 9.99 37.02 29.56
N HIS A 780 10.89 36.06 29.79
CA HIS A 780 12.19 36.35 30.41
C HIS A 780 13.41 35.81 29.68
N ARG A 781 13.24 34.80 28.81
CA ARG A 781 14.33 34.19 28.07
C ARG A 781 13.87 33.66 26.73
N LEU A 782 14.82 33.50 25.82
CA LEU A 782 14.57 32.74 24.60
C LEU A 782 14.30 31.27 24.95
N PRO A 783 13.33 30.62 24.29
CA PRO A 783 12.99 29.24 24.56
C PRO A 783 14.10 28.31 24.07
N ALA A 784 14.31 27.21 24.77
CA ALA A 784 14.99 26.05 24.20
C ALA A 784 14.00 25.18 23.42
N SER A 785 14.50 24.35 22.51
CA SER A 785 13.64 23.51 21.66
C SER A 785 12.77 22.53 22.47
N PHE A 786 13.21 22.07 23.64
CA PHE A 786 12.43 21.19 24.51
C PHE A 786 11.19 21.86 25.15
N GLN A 787 11.11 23.19 25.12
CA GLN A 787 9.97 23.97 25.65
C GLN A 787 8.81 24.07 24.66
N ILE A 788 8.99 23.60 23.42
CA ILE A 788 7.98 23.68 22.36
C ILE A 788 7.67 22.26 21.87
N LEU A 789 6.39 21.88 21.95
CA LEU A 789 5.88 20.65 21.37
C LEU A 789 5.24 20.95 20.02
N TRP A 790 5.87 20.50 18.93
CA TRP A 790 5.32 20.57 17.58
C TRP A 790 4.42 19.36 17.31
N CYS A 791 3.12 19.50 17.51
CA CYS A 791 2.17 18.39 17.51
C CYS A 791 2.02 17.66 16.17
N SER A 792 2.41 18.27 15.05
CA SER A 792 2.32 17.62 13.73
C SER A 792 3.30 16.46 13.55
N HIS A 793 4.35 16.37 14.39
CA HIS A 793 5.36 15.29 14.33
C HIS A 793 5.57 14.60 15.67
N ALA A 794 4.80 14.97 16.70
CA ALA A 794 4.98 14.45 18.05
C ALA A 794 4.51 12.98 18.15
N THR A 795 5.33 12.14 18.78
CA THR A 795 4.94 10.78 19.18
C THR A 795 4.28 10.78 20.56
N GLN A 796 3.73 9.63 20.97
CA GLN A 796 3.21 9.44 22.32
C GLN A 796 4.29 9.70 23.39
N ASP A 797 5.51 9.19 23.18
CA ASP A 797 6.63 9.38 24.10
C ASP A 797 7.04 10.85 24.20
N ASP A 798 7.00 11.61 23.09
CA ASP A 798 7.29 13.04 23.10
C ASP A 798 6.26 13.82 23.92
N ILE A 799 4.98 13.46 23.81
CA ILE A 799 3.91 14.08 24.60
C ILE A 799 4.16 13.82 26.09
N HIS A 800 4.32 12.56 26.50
CA HIS A 800 4.55 12.23 27.91
C HIS A 800 5.80 12.92 28.47
N LEU A 801 6.91 12.88 27.73
CA LEU A 801 8.16 13.53 28.14
C LEU A 801 8.00 15.05 28.24
N PHE A 802 7.22 15.66 27.35
CA PHE A 802 6.91 17.09 27.41
C PHE A 802 6.14 17.47 28.68
N PHE A 803 5.14 16.71 29.08
CA PHE A 803 4.40 16.96 30.33
C PHE A 803 5.23 16.70 31.58
N ILE A 804 6.13 15.71 31.55
CA ILE A 804 7.13 15.52 32.62
C ILE A 804 8.01 16.77 32.75
N ARG A 805 8.46 17.36 31.64
CA ARG A 805 9.25 18.62 31.67
C ARG A 805 8.44 19.78 32.25
N ILE A 806 7.17 19.90 31.88
CA ILE A 806 6.27 20.94 32.42
C ILE A 806 6.18 20.85 33.95
N GLN A 807 6.06 19.64 34.50
CA GLN A 807 6.00 19.42 35.94
C GLN A 807 7.34 19.66 36.64
N THR A 808 8.45 19.22 36.03
CA THR A 808 9.77 19.32 36.65
C THR A 808 10.36 20.72 36.60
N PHE A 809 10.21 21.43 35.48
CA PHE A 809 10.79 22.76 35.24
C PHE A 809 9.70 23.83 35.28
N TYR A 810 8.99 23.91 36.40
CA TYR A 810 7.78 24.71 36.55
C TYR A 810 7.98 26.23 36.52
N HIS A 811 9.22 26.74 36.45
CA HIS A 811 9.50 28.16 36.20
C HIS A 811 9.57 28.51 34.71
N LEU A 812 9.50 27.51 33.84
CA LEU A 812 9.62 27.70 32.40
C LEU A 812 8.25 27.83 31.75
N THR A 813 8.22 28.61 30.67
CA THR A 813 7.08 28.67 29.75
C THR A 813 7.18 27.57 28.71
N PHE A 814 6.08 26.84 28.51
CA PHE A 814 5.95 25.77 27.54
C PHE A 814 4.86 26.09 26.52
N VAL A 815 5.06 25.62 25.29
CA VAL A 815 4.17 25.90 24.17
C VAL A 815 3.82 24.63 23.42
N ILE A 816 2.54 24.45 23.12
CA ILE A 816 2.00 23.35 22.33
C ILE A 816 1.45 23.96 21.04
N MET A 817 2.07 23.61 19.92
CA MET A 817 1.80 24.16 18.59
C MET A 817 1.20 23.10 17.67
N ASP A 818 0.37 23.52 16.70
CA ASP A 818 -0.18 22.65 15.65
C ASP A 818 -1.03 21.47 16.17
N MET A 819 -1.68 21.59 17.33
CA MET A 819 -2.49 20.50 17.89
C MET A 819 -3.67 20.09 16.99
N ASP A 820 -4.16 21.02 16.16
CA ASP A 820 -5.23 20.79 15.20
C ASP A 820 -4.80 19.89 14.02
N LYS A 821 -3.50 19.76 13.78
CA LYS A 821 -2.93 18.84 12.76
C LYS A 821 -2.62 17.46 13.31
N MET A 822 -2.71 17.29 14.63
CA MET A 822 -2.39 16.04 15.28
C MET A 822 -3.47 14.99 14.96
N HIS A 823 -3.03 13.75 14.70
CA HIS A 823 -3.93 12.60 14.56
C HIS A 823 -4.81 12.44 15.81
N HIS A 824 -6.10 12.12 15.63
CA HIS A 824 -7.09 12.12 16.72
C HIS A 824 -6.64 11.33 17.96
N ARG A 825 -6.06 10.13 17.79
CA ARG A 825 -5.55 9.30 18.91
C ARG A 825 -4.47 10.00 19.73
N LEU A 826 -3.52 10.68 19.08
CA LEU A 826 -2.46 11.40 19.77
C LEU A 826 -3.03 12.66 20.45
N ARG A 827 -4.04 13.28 19.84
CA ARG A 827 -4.75 14.43 20.42
C ARG A 827 -5.49 14.04 21.70
N GLU A 828 -6.09 12.84 21.75
CA GLU A 828 -6.68 12.28 22.97
C GLU A 828 -5.63 12.07 24.07
N ILE A 829 -4.45 11.55 23.73
CA ILE A 829 -3.35 11.38 24.70
C ILE A 829 -2.89 12.74 25.23
N LEU A 830 -2.65 13.72 24.34
CA LEU A 830 -2.32 15.11 24.70
C LEU A 830 -3.33 15.70 25.68
N PHE A 831 -4.61 15.46 25.42
CA PHE A 831 -5.71 15.93 26.26
C PHE A 831 -5.82 15.19 27.59
N ASN A 832 -5.54 13.89 27.62
CA ASN A 832 -5.48 13.15 28.86
C ASN A 832 -4.34 13.67 29.76
N GLU A 833 -3.16 13.92 29.20
CA GLU A 833 -2.04 14.53 29.95
C GLU A 833 -2.38 15.94 30.45
N GLN A 834 -3.07 16.75 29.64
CA GLN A 834 -3.58 18.06 30.04
C GLN A 834 -4.59 17.97 31.20
N ASP A 835 -5.50 17.00 31.17
CA ASP A 835 -6.47 16.75 32.24
C ASP A 835 -5.77 16.27 33.53
N ILE A 836 -4.76 15.42 33.41
CA ILE A 836 -3.92 14.96 34.54
C ILE A 836 -3.18 16.15 35.16
N LEU A 837 -2.57 17.00 34.33
CA LEU A 837 -1.88 18.21 34.77
C LEU A 837 -2.83 19.17 35.50
N THR A 838 -4.05 19.35 35.00
CA THR A 838 -5.08 20.20 35.62
C THR A 838 -5.51 19.71 37.00
N LYS A 839 -5.53 18.39 37.21
CA LYS A 839 -5.92 17.76 38.49
C LYS A 839 -4.75 17.63 39.47
N SER A 840 -3.54 17.93 39.04
CA SER A 840 -2.33 17.80 39.86
C SER A 840 -2.23 18.95 40.85
N ASP A 841 -2.09 18.64 42.14
CA ASP A 841 -1.77 19.62 43.19
C ASP A 841 -0.31 20.08 43.15
N ARG A 842 0.53 19.45 42.33
CA ARG A 842 1.94 19.83 42.17
C ARG A 842 2.07 21.08 41.29
N PRO A 843 2.99 22.00 41.62
CA PRO A 843 3.29 23.13 40.76
C PRO A 843 3.79 22.63 39.41
N HIS A 844 3.42 23.34 38.35
CA HIS A 844 3.80 23.04 36.99
C HIS A 844 4.04 24.33 36.21
N GLY A 845 4.78 24.25 35.10
CA GLY A 845 5.11 25.41 34.27
C GLY A 845 3.90 26.04 33.58
N GLU A 846 4.05 27.28 33.14
CA GLU A 846 3.03 27.93 32.30
C GLU A 846 2.96 27.22 30.95
N VAL A 847 1.76 26.80 30.52
CA VAL A 847 1.58 26.09 29.25
C VAL A 847 0.59 26.83 28.36
N TYR A 848 0.98 27.10 27.12
CA TYR A 848 0.15 27.76 26.11
C TYR A 848 -0.19 26.79 24.98
N TYR A 849 -1.48 26.52 24.80
CA TYR A 849 -2.04 25.63 23.79
C TYR A 849 -2.55 26.47 22.60
N PHE A 850 -1.92 26.35 21.43
CA PHE A 850 -2.32 27.08 20.23
C PHE A 850 -3.30 26.26 19.40
N SER A 851 -4.49 26.79 19.17
CA SER A 851 -5.52 26.15 18.35
C SER A 851 -6.33 27.17 17.56
N ARG A 852 -6.70 26.80 16.34
CA ARG A 852 -7.66 27.47 15.47
C ARG A 852 -9.06 26.85 15.62
N GLU A 853 -9.14 25.57 15.94
CA GLU A 853 -10.40 24.82 16.06
C GLU A 853 -11.06 24.98 17.44
N LEU A 854 -10.24 25.06 18.51
CA LEU A 854 -10.72 25.07 19.89
C LEU A 854 -10.94 26.50 20.39
N THR A 855 -12.19 26.80 20.74
CA THR A 855 -12.59 28.07 21.36
C THR A 855 -12.64 27.98 22.89
N SER A 856 -12.85 26.79 23.45
CA SER A 856 -12.82 26.54 24.89
C SER A 856 -12.52 25.07 25.19
N ARG A 857 -11.89 24.82 26.34
CA ARG A 857 -11.68 23.46 26.87
C ARG A 857 -11.61 23.52 28.39
N LYS A 858 -12.25 22.56 29.08
CA LYS A 858 -12.22 22.47 30.54
C LYS A 858 -10.77 22.36 31.03
N GLY A 859 -10.42 23.14 32.05
CA GLY A 859 -9.07 23.17 32.62
C GLY A 859 -8.12 24.17 31.96
N LEU A 860 -8.42 24.63 30.74
CA LEU A 860 -7.65 25.67 30.04
C LEU A 860 -8.32 27.05 30.21
N ARG A 861 -7.54 28.05 30.62
CA ARG A 861 -7.99 29.45 30.70
C ARG A 861 -7.84 30.12 29.33
N PRO A 862 -8.81 30.91 28.85
CA PRO A 862 -8.61 31.65 27.61
C PRO A 862 -7.47 32.67 27.78
N TYR A 863 -6.53 32.69 26.83
CA TYR A 863 -5.47 33.71 26.79
C TYR A 863 -5.97 34.97 26.09
N HIS A 864 -6.01 36.09 26.80
CA HIS A 864 -6.46 37.35 26.22
C HIS A 864 -5.35 38.01 25.38
N ILE A 865 -5.42 37.83 24.06
CA ILE A 865 -4.48 38.43 23.11
C ILE A 865 -4.84 39.92 22.91
N THR A 866 -4.03 40.83 23.45
CA THR A 866 -4.19 42.28 23.22
C THR A 866 -3.64 42.68 21.84
N PRO A 867 -4.06 43.82 21.26
CA PRO A 867 -3.51 44.31 19.99
C PRO A 867 -1.98 44.51 20.01
N GLN A 868 -1.40 44.82 21.17
CA GLN A 868 0.06 44.95 21.34
C GLN A 868 0.77 43.60 21.19
N ILE A 869 0.16 42.50 21.67
CA ILE A 869 0.71 41.15 21.56
C ILE A 869 0.75 40.68 20.09
N ARG A 870 -0.22 41.13 19.27
CA ARG A 870 -0.27 40.83 17.83
C ARG A 870 0.70 41.67 16.99
N ASN A 871 1.25 42.74 17.55
CA ASN A 871 2.05 43.69 16.81
C ASN A 871 3.48 43.16 16.58
N SER A 872 3.84 42.94 15.31
CA SER A 872 5.15 42.42 14.90
C SER A 872 6.32 43.33 15.26
N VAL A 873 6.13 44.65 15.29
CA VAL A 873 7.16 45.61 15.69
C VAL A 873 7.46 45.48 17.19
N VAL A 874 6.41 45.35 18.01
CA VAL A 874 6.55 45.12 19.45
C VAL A 874 7.24 43.77 19.71
N ALA A 875 6.82 42.72 19.01
CA ALA A 875 7.45 41.41 19.09
C ALA A 875 8.93 41.44 18.66
N ASN A 876 9.29 42.11 17.56
CA ASN A 876 10.69 42.25 17.14
C ASN A 876 11.53 42.98 18.20
N LYS A 877 11.01 44.09 18.75
CA LYS A 877 11.69 44.84 19.81
C LYS A 877 11.96 43.94 21.02
N LYS A 878 10.92 43.24 21.49
CA LYS A 878 11.04 42.30 22.60
C LYS A 878 12.04 41.18 22.30
N LEU A 879 12.03 40.64 21.09
CA LEU A 879 12.97 39.60 20.68
C LEU A 879 14.43 40.09 20.75
N ASN A 880 14.70 41.31 20.29
CA ASN A 880 16.03 41.91 20.39
C ASN A 880 16.45 42.14 21.85
N GLU A 881 15.53 42.59 22.71
CA GLU A 881 15.74 42.72 24.16
C GLU A 881 16.07 41.36 24.80
N LEU A 882 15.42 40.28 24.36
CA LEU A 882 15.71 38.92 24.82
C LEU A 882 17.12 38.45 24.38
N PHE A 883 17.54 38.71 23.14
CA PHE A 883 18.92 38.41 22.73
C PHE A 883 19.95 39.18 23.57
N GLN A 884 19.72 40.47 23.79
CA GLN A 884 20.64 41.33 24.55
C GLN A 884 20.71 40.92 26.03
N SER A 885 19.56 40.73 26.69
CA SER A 885 19.48 40.40 28.11
C SER A 885 20.07 39.03 28.46
N ASN A 886 20.09 38.10 27.51
CA ASN A 886 20.67 36.76 27.67
C ASN A 886 22.13 36.66 27.17
N ASN A 887 22.77 37.79 26.82
CA ASN A 887 24.13 37.84 26.25
C ASN A 887 24.31 36.92 25.02
N LEU A 888 23.29 36.86 24.16
CA LEU A 888 23.28 36.03 22.97
C LEU A 888 23.57 36.84 21.72
N ILE A 889 24.47 36.32 20.88
CA ILE A 889 24.72 36.92 19.56
C ILE A 889 23.55 36.56 18.64
N LYS A 890 22.84 37.60 18.19
CA LYS A 890 21.77 37.45 17.20
C LYS A 890 22.37 37.03 15.84
N PRO A 891 21.84 35.98 15.18
CA PRO A 891 22.27 35.61 13.84
C PRO A 891 22.05 36.75 12.83
N ARG A 892 23.01 36.93 11.92
CA ARG A 892 22.91 37.94 10.86
C ARG A 892 22.18 37.32 9.67
N LEU A 893 20.94 37.75 9.45
CA LEU A 893 20.13 37.27 8.33
C LEU A 893 20.17 38.29 7.19
N ARG A 894 20.34 37.81 5.96
CA ARG A 894 20.14 38.57 4.72
C ARG A 894 19.20 37.80 3.81
N VAL A 895 18.05 38.39 3.52
CA VAL A 895 17.02 37.78 2.70
C VAL A 895 17.09 38.39 1.31
N ILE A 896 17.24 37.55 0.30
CA ILE A 896 17.43 37.97 -1.09
C ILE A 896 16.27 37.40 -1.90
N CYS A 897 15.50 38.29 -2.52
CA CYS A 897 14.26 37.96 -3.20
C CYS A 897 14.21 38.65 -4.57
N GLY A 898 13.20 38.33 -5.37
CA GLY A 898 13.06 38.85 -6.73
C GLY A 898 12.53 37.77 -7.67
N LYS A 899 12.12 38.20 -8.87
CA LYS A 899 11.54 37.30 -9.88
C LYS A 899 12.46 36.13 -10.21
N ALA A 900 11.87 35.00 -10.61
CA ALA A 900 12.66 33.87 -11.10
C ALA A 900 13.53 34.33 -12.30
N GLY A 901 14.79 33.90 -12.34
CA GLY A 901 15.73 34.27 -13.42
C GLY A 901 16.40 35.64 -13.29
N ILE A 902 16.05 36.49 -12.32
CA ILE A 902 16.57 37.87 -12.20
C ILE A 902 18.05 37.99 -11.79
N GLY A 903 18.74 36.87 -11.54
CA GLY A 903 20.15 36.85 -11.12
C GLY A 903 20.40 36.86 -9.61
N LYS A 904 19.44 36.46 -8.77
CA LYS A 904 19.60 36.35 -7.30
C LYS A 904 20.82 35.52 -6.88
N THR A 905 20.89 34.28 -7.33
CA THR A 905 22.00 33.37 -7.01
C THR A 905 23.34 33.91 -7.50
N HIS A 906 23.35 34.54 -8.68
CA HIS A 906 24.54 35.17 -9.24
C HIS A 906 25.01 36.34 -8.35
N ARG A 907 24.09 37.20 -7.90
CA ARG A 907 24.39 38.28 -6.95
C ARG A 907 24.98 37.75 -5.64
N ILE A 908 24.41 36.67 -5.09
CA ILE A 908 24.93 36.01 -3.89
C ILE A 908 26.35 35.50 -4.12
N ASN A 909 26.56 34.76 -5.22
CA ASN A 909 27.85 34.18 -5.56
C ASN A 909 28.94 35.22 -5.76
N THR A 910 28.61 36.40 -6.29
CA THR A 910 29.57 37.46 -6.61
C THR A 910 29.84 38.42 -5.44
N GLN A 911 28.82 38.76 -4.65
CA GLN A 911 28.95 39.80 -3.62
C GLN A 911 29.14 39.24 -2.20
N TYR A 912 28.63 38.04 -1.93
CA TYR A 912 28.46 37.57 -0.56
C TYR A 912 29.16 36.24 -0.29
N LYS A 913 29.13 35.34 -1.26
CA LYS A 913 29.67 33.99 -1.13
C LYS A 913 31.19 34.02 -1.18
N THR A 914 31.79 33.43 -0.17
CA THR A 914 33.22 33.07 -0.14
C THR A 914 33.38 31.59 -0.50
N PRO A 915 34.60 31.11 -0.85
CA PRO A 915 34.85 29.68 -1.03
C PRO A 915 34.47 28.83 0.18
N GLN A 916 34.43 29.43 1.37
CA GLN A 916 34.07 28.80 2.65
C GLN A 916 32.56 28.92 2.96
N THR A 917 31.74 29.49 2.09
CA THR A 917 30.29 29.61 2.35
C THR A 917 29.59 28.28 2.10
N LEU A 918 28.98 27.72 3.15
CA LEU A 918 28.16 26.52 3.05
C LEU A 918 26.88 26.82 2.25
N SER A 919 26.63 26.11 1.16
CA SER A 919 25.42 26.29 0.33
C SER A 919 24.48 25.09 0.45
N MET A 920 23.21 25.34 0.70
CA MET A 920 22.17 24.31 0.87
C MET A 920 20.93 24.68 0.07
N SER A 921 20.44 23.76 -0.74
CA SER A 921 19.19 23.93 -1.49
C SER A 921 18.04 23.22 -0.77
N ILE A 922 16.94 23.93 -0.56
CA ILE A 922 15.71 23.40 0.05
C ILE A 922 14.65 23.37 -1.04
N ASN A 923 14.44 22.19 -1.59
CA ASN A 923 13.40 21.92 -2.59
C ASN A 923 12.17 21.33 -1.87
N ASP A 924 11.51 20.35 -2.48
CA ASP A 924 10.19 19.84 -2.08
C ASP A 924 10.16 19.10 -0.71
N ARG A 925 11.33 18.78 -0.14
CA ARG A 925 11.46 18.09 1.15
C ARG A 925 12.58 18.70 1.99
N LEU A 926 12.35 18.82 3.29
CA LEU A 926 13.35 19.28 4.26
C LEU A 926 13.83 18.11 5.13
N HIS A 927 15.00 17.56 4.82
CA HIS A 927 15.63 16.52 5.64
C HIS A 927 16.44 17.16 6.78
N LEU A 928 15.78 17.36 7.93
CA LEU A 928 16.38 18.04 9.09
C LEU A 928 17.69 17.38 9.56
N THR A 929 17.74 16.05 9.56
CA THR A 929 18.96 15.28 9.84
C THR A 929 20.14 15.69 8.95
N THR A 930 19.91 15.79 7.64
CA THR A 930 20.94 16.16 6.66
C THR A 930 21.41 17.58 6.91
N LEU A 931 20.46 18.51 7.14
CA LEU A 931 20.76 19.89 7.50
C LEU A 931 21.65 19.98 8.75
N ILE A 932 21.30 19.26 9.82
CA ILE A 932 22.07 19.22 11.07
C ILE A 932 23.47 18.66 10.81
N ASN A 933 23.60 17.52 10.13
CA ASN A 933 24.91 16.93 9.80
C ASN A 933 25.78 17.87 8.97
N THR A 934 25.20 18.56 7.98
CA THR A 934 25.93 19.51 7.14
C THR A 934 26.42 20.71 7.96
N LEU A 935 25.59 21.23 8.89
CA LEU A 935 25.99 22.32 9.79
C LEU A 935 27.06 21.88 10.79
N LEU A 936 26.96 20.69 11.38
CA LEU A 936 27.97 20.12 12.27
C LEU A 936 29.30 19.87 11.53
N SER A 937 29.23 19.37 10.31
CA SER A 937 30.39 19.18 9.45
C SER A 937 31.06 20.52 9.15
N PHE A 938 30.27 21.55 8.82
CA PHE A 938 30.76 22.88 8.53
C PHE A 938 31.41 23.55 9.75
N ASP A 939 30.75 23.52 10.91
CA ASP A 939 31.30 24.08 12.15
C ASP A 939 32.59 23.37 12.58
N SER A 940 32.75 22.08 12.28
CA SER A 940 33.99 21.34 12.57
C SER A 940 35.21 21.75 11.72
N THR A 941 35.01 22.62 10.70
CA THR A 941 36.06 23.11 9.80
C THR A 941 36.58 24.50 10.12
N LYS A 942 36.34 25.01 11.34
CA LYS A 942 36.68 26.38 11.80
C LYS A 942 37.98 26.88 11.18
N ASN A 943 37.83 27.82 10.26
CA ASN A 943 38.83 28.84 10.00
C ASN A 943 38.47 30.03 10.92
N ASP A 944 39.41 30.91 11.24
CA ASP A 944 39.16 32.13 12.04
C ASP A 944 38.15 33.12 11.40
N GLU A 945 37.53 32.75 10.28
CA GLU A 945 36.52 33.53 9.56
C GLU A 945 35.10 33.31 10.09
N GLU A 946 34.25 34.34 9.93
CA GLU A 946 32.83 34.28 10.28
C GLU A 946 32.10 33.21 9.43
N PRO A 947 31.40 32.23 10.04
CA PRO A 947 30.69 31.19 9.30
C PRO A 947 29.54 31.78 8.48
N LYS A 948 29.55 31.46 7.18
CA LYS A 948 28.57 31.91 6.20
C LYS A 948 27.78 30.73 5.65
N VAL A 949 26.46 30.79 5.75
CA VAL A 949 25.54 29.78 5.25
C VAL A 949 24.60 30.41 4.24
N TYR A 950 24.39 29.74 3.10
CA TYR A 950 23.52 30.15 2.03
C TYR A 950 22.40 29.11 1.83
N PHE A 951 21.15 29.48 2.11
CA PHE A 951 19.96 28.71 1.82
C PHE A 951 19.33 29.16 0.50
N ASN A 952 19.26 28.25 -0.46
CA ASN A 952 18.54 28.42 -1.72
C ASN A 952 17.17 27.74 -1.61
N ILE A 953 16.10 28.52 -1.43
CA ILE A 953 14.75 27.98 -1.19
C ILE A 953 13.96 27.94 -2.50
N SER A 954 13.45 26.77 -2.85
CA SER A 954 12.56 26.57 -3.99
C SER A 954 11.14 27.07 -3.69
N ILE A 955 10.38 27.39 -4.74
CA ILE A 955 8.94 27.71 -4.63
C ILE A 955 8.12 26.52 -4.10
N HIS A 956 8.64 25.32 -4.27
CA HIS A 956 8.00 24.08 -3.83
C HIS A 956 8.42 23.67 -2.42
N ALA A 957 9.21 24.50 -1.72
CA ALA A 957 9.70 24.16 -0.40
C ALA A 957 8.58 23.97 0.64
N PRO A 958 8.75 23.06 1.61
CA PRO A 958 7.76 22.86 2.67
C PRO A 958 7.83 24.01 3.68
N PHE A 959 7.23 25.15 3.33
CA PHE A 959 7.37 26.40 4.08
C PHE A 959 6.90 26.33 5.54
N ILE A 960 5.92 25.48 5.85
CA ILE A 960 5.48 25.25 7.23
C ILE A 960 6.62 24.62 8.05
N GLU A 961 7.19 23.52 7.57
CA GLU A 961 8.33 22.85 8.22
C GLU A 961 9.55 23.79 8.29
N LEU A 962 9.80 24.53 7.21
CA LEU A 962 10.91 25.48 7.14
C LEU A 962 10.78 26.62 8.16
N ASN A 963 9.58 27.17 8.37
CA ASN A 963 9.33 28.17 9.42
C ASN A 963 9.61 27.60 10.82
N ARG A 964 9.24 26.35 11.10
CA ARG A 964 9.56 25.69 12.38
C ARG A 964 11.06 25.46 12.55
N THR A 965 11.73 25.01 11.49
CA THR A 965 13.19 24.81 11.47
C THR A 965 13.92 26.13 11.68
N PHE A 966 13.53 27.20 11.00
CA PHE A 966 14.11 28.53 11.21
C PHE A 966 13.78 29.11 12.59
N PHE A 967 12.61 28.80 13.15
CA PHE A 967 12.29 29.20 14.53
C PHE A 967 13.24 28.52 15.50
N SER A 968 13.41 27.21 15.35
CA SER A 968 14.31 26.40 16.17
C SER A 968 15.76 26.89 16.03
N LEU A 969 16.23 27.10 14.80
CA LEU A 969 17.60 27.56 14.54
C LEU A 969 17.87 28.98 15.04
N PHE A 970 17.03 29.94 14.67
CA PHE A 970 17.32 31.36 14.90
C PHE A 970 16.80 31.88 16.23
N VAL A 971 15.65 31.41 16.71
CA VAL A 971 15.06 31.83 17.99
C VAL A 971 15.51 30.88 19.11
N CYS A 972 15.25 29.57 18.96
CA CYS A 972 15.70 28.60 19.96
C CYS A 972 17.23 28.40 19.96
N GLY A 973 17.93 28.83 18.90
CA GLY A 973 19.38 28.72 18.76
C GLY A 973 19.89 27.32 18.49
N ALA A 974 18.99 26.37 18.25
CA ALA A 974 19.34 24.98 18.08
C ALA A 974 18.33 24.25 17.21
N LEU A 975 18.86 23.38 16.35
CA LEU A 975 18.09 22.37 15.64
C LEU A 975 18.19 21.07 16.43
N SER A 976 17.05 20.45 16.67
CA SER A 976 16.97 19.12 17.25
C SER A 976 16.05 18.30 16.37
N ASP A 977 16.57 17.20 15.86
CA ASP A 977 15.80 16.24 15.12
C ASP A 977 15.34 15.13 16.08
N THR A 978 14.04 15.04 16.33
CA THR A 978 13.46 14.03 17.22
C THR A 978 13.66 12.62 16.69
N ASP A 979 13.66 12.47 15.36
CA ASP A 979 13.81 11.19 14.71
C ASP A 979 15.26 10.72 14.80
N SER A 980 16.26 11.48 14.38
CA SER A 980 17.65 11.01 14.50
C SER A 980 18.24 11.15 15.92
N GLY A 981 17.64 12.00 16.76
CA GLY A 981 18.21 12.45 18.03
C GLY A 981 19.34 13.49 17.88
N LEU A 982 19.72 13.84 16.64
CA LEU A 982 20.81 14.78 16.40
C LEU A 982 20.46 16.19 16.85
N ALA A 983 21.46 16.90 17.39
CA ALA A 983 21.35 18.29 17.76
C ALA A 983 22.49 19.12 17.15
N PHE A 984 22.13 20.28 16.63
CA PHE A 984 23.06 21.35 16.29
C PHE A 984 22.64 22.61 17.06
N SER A 985 23.60 23.37 17.53
CA SER A 985 23.33 24.65 18.19
C SER A 985 24.31 25.71 17.74
N LEU A 986 23.80 26.94 17.62
CA LEU A 986 24.62 28.09 17.26
C LEU A 986 25.55 28.45 18.41
N PRO A 987 26.87 28.51 18.17
CA PRO A 987 27.84 29.06 19.11
C PRO A 987 27.45 30.48 19.56
N ASN A 988 27.61 30.76 20.84
CA ASN A 988 27.32 32.09 21.43
C ASN A 988 28.52 33.05 21.31
N ASP A 989 29.67 32.55 20.89
CA ASP A 989 30.96 33.24 20.88
C ASP A 989 31.27 33.98 19.57
N HIS A 990 30.62 33.62 18.46
CA HIS A 990 30.80 34.29 17.18
C HIS A 990 29.48 34.42 16.39
N PRO A 991 29.30 35.51 15.63
CA PRO A 991 28.12 35.66 14.79
C PRO A 991 28.13 34.65 13.64
N TRP A 992 26.95 34.17 13.27
CA TRP A 992 26.73 33.43 12.03
C TRP A 992 25.99 34.32 11.04
N THR A 993 26.42 34.29 9.77
CA THR A 993 25.74 35.00 8.70
C THR A 993 24.99 34.01 7.80
N PHE A 994 23.69 34.22 7.65
CA PHE A 994 22.80 33.43 6.80
C PHE A 994 22.28 34.27 5.63
N PHE A 995 22.54 33.80 4.41
CA PHE A 995 21.95 34.31 3.17
C PHE A 995 20.79 33.41 2.80
N ILE A 996 19.60 33.98 2.60
CA ILE A 996 18.39 33.21 2.32
C ILE A 996 17.81 33.72 0.99
N GLU A 997 17.99 32.94 -0.07
CA GLU A 997 17.35 33.19 -1.36
C GLU A 997 15.92 32.65 -1.34
N ILE A 998 14.96 33.51 -1.66
CA ILE A 998 13.53 33.22 -1.63
C ILE A 998 12.94 33.38 -3.02
N PRO A 999 12.07 32.47 -3.45
CA PRO A 999 11.41 32.55 -4.75
C PRO A 999 10.27 33.57 -4.71
N HIS A 1000 10.08 34.30 -5.81
CA HIS A 1000 8.90 35.13 -6.03
C HIS A 1000 8.06 34.55 -7.16
N THR A 1001 6.73 34.55 -7.00
CA THR A 1001 5.81 34.28 -8.11
C THR A 1001 4.80 35.37 -8.29
N ASP A 1002 4.63 35.79 -9.53
CA ASP A 1002 3.66 36.81 -9.93
C ASP A 1002 2.21 36.26 -9.94
N LYS A 1003 2.01 34.96 -9.65
CA LYS A 1003 0.70 34.27 -9.76
C LYS A 1003 -0.41 34.88 -8.91
N TYR A 1004 -0.09 35.57 -7.82
CA TYR A 1004 -1.07 36.07 -6.85
C TYR A 1004 -1.24 37.60 -6.86
N ASN A 1005 -0.65 38.31 -7.82
CA ASN A 1005 -0.67 39.79 -7.89
C ASN A 1005 -0.28 40.48 -6.57
N ARG A 1006 0.58 39.85 -5.78
CA ARG A 1006 1.14 40.43 -4.54
C ARG A 1006 2.47 41.09 -4.85
N ASN A 1007 2.78 42.15 -4.11
CA ASN A 1007 4.14 42.67 -4.12
C ASN A 1007 5.09 41.65 -3.46
N ILE A 1008 6.39 41.78 -3.72
CA ILE A 1008 7.39 40.79 -3.28
C ILE A 1008 7.46 40.72 -1.75
N SER A 1009 7.30 41.85 -1.06
CA SER A 1009 7.31 41.93 0.41
C SER A 1009 6.15 41.19 1.06
N ASP A 1010 4.93 41.33 0.54
CA ASP A 1010 3.72 40.70 1.07
C ASP A 1010 3.77 39.19 0.84
N ASN A 1011 4.28 38.77 -0.32
CA ASN A 1011 4.51 37.36 -0.61
C ASN A 1011 5.53 36.76 0.36
N PHE A 1012 6.62 37.48 0.65
CA PHE A 1012 7.62 37.06 1.63
C PHE A 1012 7.06 36.95 3.06
N ILE A 1013 6.29 37.95 3.50
CA ILE A 1013 5.66 37.96 4.82
C ILE A 1013 4.71 36.76 4.99
N GLN A 1014 4.00 36.38 3.92
CA GLN A 1014 3.13 35.20 3.96
C GLN A 1014 3.92 33.89 4.05
N ILE A 1015 4.95 33.75 3.22
CA ILE A 1015 5.68 32.47 3.05
C ILE A 1015 6.65 32.21 4.22
N LEU A 1016 7.42 33.21 4.65
CA LEU A 1016 8.42 33.12 5.73
C LEU A 1016 8.26 34.25 6.76
N PRO A 1017 7.11 34.31 7.46
CA PRO A 1017 6.80 35.39 8.40
C PRO A 1017 7.87 35.54 9.50
N LEU A 1018 8.42 34.44 10.00
CA LEU A 1018 9.46 34.50 11.02
C LEU A 1018 10.67 35.35 10.59
N LEU A 1019 11.10 35.24 9.33
CA LEU A 1019 12.25 36.00 8.84
C LEU A 1019 11.94 37.50 8.77
N SER A 1020 10.70 37.85 8.40
CA SER A 1020 10.20 39.23 8.45
C SER A 1020 10.21 39.77 9.88
N LEU A 1021 9.83 38.93 10.86
CA LEU A 1021 9.88 39.29 12.28
C LEU A 1021 11.32 39.43 12.79
N LEU A 1022 12.25 38.59 12.36
CA LEU A 1022 13.63 38.61 12.85
C LEU A 1022 14.43 39.80 12.32
N ASN A 1023 14.18 40.24 11.09
CA ASN A 1023 14.98 41.31 10.50
C ASN A 1023 14.24 42.09 9.40
N SER A 1024 13.50 43.12 9.79
CA SER A 1024 12.75 43.99 8.87
C SER A 1024 13.63 44.78 7.89
N ASN A 1025 14.92 44.94 8.20
CA ASN A 1025 15.83 45.82 7.44
C ASN A 1025 16.81 45.07 6.54
N SER A 1026 16.79 43.73 6.52
CA SER A 1026 17.74 42.91 5.74
C SER A 1026 17.12 42.27 4.51
N PHE A 1027 16.05 42.88 4.00
CA PHE A 1027 15.37 42.46 2.79
C PHE A 1027 16.01 43.15 1.60
N GLU A 1028 16.59 42.36 0.69
CA GLU A 1028 17.18 42.84 -0.55
C GLU A 1028 16.37 42.28 -1.72
N GLU A 1029 15.65 43.17 -2.40
CA GLU A 1029 14.96 42.84 -3.64
C GLU A 1029 15.92 43.00 -4.82
N VAL A 1030 16.12 41.92 -5.58
CA VAL A 1030 16.89 41.93 -6.82
C VAL A 1030 15.93 42.23 -7.97
N THR A 1031 16.15 43.37 -8.62
CA THR A 1031 15.38 43.88 -9.74
C THR A 1031 16.29 44.13 -10.94
N GLU A 1032 15.70 44.26 -12.12
CA GLU A 1032 16.45 44.61 -13.35
C GLU A 1032 17.24 45.91 -13.21
N ASN A 1033 16.74 46.85 -12.40
CA ASN A 1033 17.37 48.15 -12.18
C ASN A 1033 18.61 48.08 -11.30
N ASN A 1034 18.65 47.15 -10.34
CA ASN A 1034 19.74 47.07 -9.36
C ASN A 1034 20.65 45.86 -9.55
N HIS A 1035 20.35 44.96 -10.49
CA HIS A 1035 21.20 43.85 -10.88
C HIS A 1035 21.49 43.89 -12.38
N LYS A 1036 22.74 44.20 -12.71
CA LYS A 1036 23.25 44.06 -14.07
C LYS A 1036 23.83 42.66 -14.24
N LEU A 1037 23.41 41.93 -15.27
CA LEU A 1037 24.01 40.65 -15.64
C LEU A 1037 25.53 40.81 -15.75
N HIS A 1038 26.29 39.94 -15.09
CA HIS A 1038 27.74 39.93 -15.28
C HIS A 1038 28.05 39.36 -16.66
N ILE A 1039 28.92 40.03 -17.42
CA ILE A 1039 29.31 39.59 -18.75
C ILE A 1039 30.68 38.94 -18.62
N GLY A 1040 30.69 37.61 -18.50
CA GLY A 1040 31.90 36.81 -18.63
C GLY A 1040 32.20 36.51 -20.09
N LYS A 1041 33.26 35.73 -20.34
CA LYS A 1041 33.68 35.35 -21.70
C LYS A 1041 32.59 34.58 -22.46
N GLN A 1042 31.77 33.82 -21.76
CA GLN A 1042 30.69 33.02 -22.36
C GLN A 1042 29.51 33.90 -22.75
N GLU A 1043 29.07 34.79 -21.87
CA GLU A 1043 28.01 35.76 -22.14
C GLU A 1043 28.42 36.74 -23.23
N GLU A 1044 29.68 37.17 -23.23
CA GLU A 1044 30.25 37.99 -24.31
C GLU A 1044 30.22 37.24 -25.65
N LEU A 1045 30.59 35.96 -25.67
CA LEU A 1045 30.52 35.14 -26.89
C LEU A 1045 29.08 35.00 -27.40
N VAL A 1046 28.12 34.76 -26.50
CA VAL A 1046 26.69 34.72 -26.84
C VAL A 1046 26.25 36.06 -27.42
N ALA A 1047 26.61 37.17 -26.77
CA ALA A 1047 26.27 38.50 -27.26
C ALA A 1047 26.89 38.81 -28.63
N ARG A 1048 28.14 38.38 -28.87
CA ARG A 1048 28.80 38.47 -30.18
C ARG A 1048 28.04 37.67 -31.25
N PHE A 1049 27.60 36.46 -30.91
CA PHE A 1049 26.83 35.60 -31.80
C PHE A 1049 25.44 36.20 -32.11
N LEU A 1050 24.73 36.68 -31.10
CA LEU A 1050 23.44 37.34 -31.24
C LEU A 1050 23.55 38.61 -32.09
N LYS A 1051 24.58 39.42 -31.86
CA LYS A 1051 24.87 40.60 -32.69
C LYS A 1051 25.14 40.20 -34.14
N ALA A 1052 26.03 39.22 -34.37
CA ALA A 1052 26.33 38.73 -35.71
C ALA A 1052 25.07 38.18 -36.42
N TYR A 1053 24.15 37.57 -35.68
CA TYR A 1053 22.87 37.12 -36.20
C TYR A 1053 21.91 38.27 -36.52
N ILE A 1054 21.77 39.25 -35.62
CA ILE A 1054 20.93 40.45 -35.83
C ILE A 1054 21.44 41.27 -37.02
N ASP A 1055 22.77 41.41 -37.13
CA ASP A 1055 23.45 42.11 -38.21
C ASP A 1055 23.43 41.30 -39.52
N GLY A 1056 22.84 40.09 -39.54
CA GLY A 1056 22.75 39.24 -40.73
C GLY A 1056 24.09 38.63 -41.18
N THR A 1057 25.12 38.69 -40.34
CA THR A 1057 26.44 38.09 -40.58
C THR A 1057 26.39 36.56 -40.51
N ILE A 1058 25.43 36.01 -39.77
CA ILE A 1058 25.08 34.57 -39.75
C ILE A 1058 23.63 34.43 -40.22
N ASN A 1059 23.39 33.75 -41.34
CA ASN A 1059 22.04 33.56 -41.90
C ASN A 1059 21.25 32.45 -41.19
N ARG A 1060 19.91 32.61 -41.11
CA ARG A 1060 18.96 31.72 -40.38
C ARG A 1060 18.95 30.25 -40.82
N LEU A 1061 19.46 29.93 -42.02
CA LEU A 1061 19.37 28.61 -42.65
C LEU A 1061 20.52 28.43 -43.64
N TYR A 1062 21.72 28.09 -43.18
CA TYR A 1062 22.76 27.59 -44.08
C TYR A 1062 23.28 26.25 -43.58
N VAL A 1063 22.70 25.17 -44.11
CA VAL A 1063 23.30 23.83 -44.12
C VAL A 1063 23.81 23.64 -45.54
N GLU A 1064 25.03 24.08 -45.82
CA GLU A 1064 25.80 23.47 -46.90
C GLU A 1064 26.67 22.38 -46.30
N THR A 1065 26.31 21.14 -46.62
CA THR A 1065 27.15 19.96 -46.47
C THR A 1065 28.34 20.08 -47.42
N THR A 1066 29.41 20.74 -46.99
CA THR A 1066 30.73 20.57 -47.60
C THR A 1066 31.77 20.39 -46.51
N ALA A 1067 32.40 19.22 -46.53
CA ALA A 1067 33.41 18.75 -45.59
C ALA A 1067 34.78 19.43 -45.81
N GLU A 1068 34.83 20.76 -45.75
CA GLU A 1068 36.08 21.51 -45.89
C GLU A 1068 36.38 22.35 -44.64
N LYS A 1069 37.49 21.96 -43.98
CA LYS A 1069 38.27 22.66 -42.95
C LYS A 1069 37.55 23.78 -42.20
N ASP A 1070 37.12 23.45 -40.97
CA ASP A 1070 36.74 24.38 -39.91
C ASP A 1070 37.83 25.46 -39.72
N THR A 1071 37.66 26.59 -40.39
CA THR A 1071 38.31 27.84 -40.01
C THR A 1071 37.37 28.48 -39.00
N GLY A 1072 37.70 28.38 -37.72
CA GLY A 1072 36.82 28.86 -36.65
C GLY A 1072 36.40 30.31 -36.91
N LEU A 1073 35.10 30.54 -37.06
CA LEU A 1073 34.53 31.87 -37.22
C LEU A 1073 34.94 32.74 -36.02
N GLN A 1074 35.74 33.77 -36.25
CA GLN A 1074 36.07 34.75 -35.22
C GLN A 1074 35.08 35.91 -35.28
N PHE A 1075 34.22 36.00 -34.26
CA PHE A 1075 33.35 37.16 -34.09
C PHE A 1075 34.13 38.33 -33.52
N ALA A 1076 33.94 39.51 -34.12
CA ALA A 1076 34.53 40.75 -33.61
C ALA A 1076 34.17 40.94 -32.13
N PRO A 1077 35.12 41.36 -31.28
CA PRO A 1077 34.84 41.65 -29.88
C PRO A 1077 33.80 42.76 -29.73
N LEU A 1078 32.94 42.62 -28.73
CA LEU A 1078 32.06 43.71 -28.31
C LEU A 1078 32.87 44.65 -27.42
N ASN A 1079 32.73 45.95 -27.64
CA ASN A 1079 33.69 46.93 -27.09
C ASN A 1079 33.33 47.37 -25.66
N ASN A 1080 32.18 46.96 -25.12
CA ASN A 1080 31.74 47.29 -23.76
C ASN A 1080 30.71 46.25 -23.28
N GLU A 1081 30.78 45.85 -22.00
CA GLU A 1081 29.78 44.99 -21.35
C GLU A 1081 28.33 45.49 -21.48
N GLU A 1082 28.09 46.81 -21.54
CA GLU A 1082 26.75 47.35 -21.78
C GLU A 1082 26.21 47.02 -23.18
N GLU A 1083 27.10 46.96 -24.17
CA GLU A 1083 26.75 46.49 -25.51
C GLU A 1083 26.38 44.99 -25.46
N CYS A 1084 27.17 44.18 -24.74
CA CYS A 1084 26.87 42.75 -24.56
C CYS A 1084 25.50 42.53 -23.88
N ARG A 1085 25.23 43.25 -22.79
CA ARG A 1085 23.95 43.19 -22.07
C ARG A 1085 22.79 43.58 -22.97
N ARG A 1086 22.95 44.63 -23.77
CA ARG A 1086 21.92 45.08 -24.71
C ARG A 1086 21.61 43.99 -25.75
N GLN A 1087 22.63 43.40 -26.36
CA GLN A 1087 22.45 42.34 -27.37
C GLN A 1087 21.76 41.09 -26.79
N ILE A 1088 22.07 40.71 -25.55
CA ILE A 1088 21.40 39.61 -24.87
C ILE A 1088 19.94 39.99 -24.54
N ASN A 1089 19.72 41.13 -23.90
CA ASN A 1089 18.40 41.55 -23.45
C ASN A 1089 17.42 41.80 -24.62
N ASP A 1090 17.87 42.51 -25.66
CA ASP A 1090 17.05 42.85 -26.84
C ASP A 1090 16.58 41.58 -27.57
N PHE A 1091 17.33 40.48 -27.48
CA PHE A 1091 16.97 39.20 -28.08
C PHE A 1091 16.00 38.36 -27.21
N PHE A 1092 16.13 38.45 -25.88
CA PHE A 1092 15.30 37.66 -24.95
C PHE A 1092 13.89 38.25 -24.72
N VAL A 1093 13.71 39.58 -24.82
CA VAL A 1093 12.43 40.26 -24.58
C VAL A 1093 11.30 39.89 -25.57
N PRO A 1094 11.53 39.63 -26.87
CA PRO A 1094 10.44 39.32 -27.81
C PRO A 1094 10.17 37.83 -28.08
N THR A 1095 11.06 36.89 -27.71
CA THR A 1095 11.15 35.57 -28.40
C THR A 1095 11.06 34.32 -27.52
N CYS A 1096 10.56 34.42 -26.28
CA CYS A 1096 10.50 33.30 -25.33
C CYS A 1096 9.74 32.04 -25.82
N SER A 1097 8.83 32.12 -26.80
CA SER A 1097 8.10 30.95 -27.29
C SER A 1097 8.89 30.06 -28.25
N ILE A 1098 9.92 30.59 -28.92
CA ILE A 1098 10.71 29.86 -29.94
C ILE A 1098 11.91 29.15 -29.31
N PHE A 1099 12.48 29.72 -28.23
CA PHE A 1099 13.69 29.20 -27.59
C PHE A 1099 13.49 27.83 -26.91
N TYR A 1100 12.29 27.55 -26.39
CA TYR A 1100 11.97 26.27 -25.75
C TYR A 1100 12.01 25.08 -26.73
N ARG A 1101 11.85 25.31 -28.04
CA ARG A 1101 11.89 24.26 -29.08
C ARG A 1101 13.28 23.97 -29.63
N LEU A 1102 14.24 24.88 -29.53
CA LEU A 1102 15.52 24.77 -30.22
C LEU A 1102 16.70 24.33 -29.33
N TRP A 1103 16.62 24.46 -28.00
CA TRP A 1103 17.79 24.29 -27.13
C TRP A 1103 17.74 23.11 -26.14
N ILE A 1104 16.57 22.56 -25.80
CA ILE A 1104 16.50 21.42 -24.86
C ILE A 1104 16.73 20.06 -25.56
N LEU A 1105 16.52 19.97 -26.88
CA LEU A 1105 16.74 18.72 -27.63
C LEU A 1105 18.21 18.39 -27.98
N PRO A 1106 19.16 19.33 -28.13
CA PRO A 1106 20.54 18.97 -28.46
C PRO A 1106 21.47 18.70 -27.25
N PHE A 1107 21.13 19.14 -26.03
CA PHE A 1107 22.02 19.02 -24.86
C PHE A 1107 21.79 17.76 -23.99
N GLN A 1108 20.91 16.84 -24.40
CA GLN A 1108 20.78 15.49 -23.84
C GLN A 1108 21.46 14.40 -24.70
N ARG A 1109 22.54 14.76 -25.42
CA ARG A 1109 23.47 13.80 -26.03
C ARG A 1109 24.89 14.04 -25.54
#